data_AF-A0A5C5ZFR7-F1
#
_entry.id   AF-A0A5C5ZFR7-F1
#
_cell.length_a   1.000
_cell.length_b   1.000
_cell.length_c   1.000
_cell.angle_alpha   90.00
_cell.angle_beta   90.00
_cell.angle_gamma   90.00
#
_symmetry.space_group_name_H-M   'P 1'
#
loop_
_entity.id
_entity.type
_entity.pdbx_description
1 polymer ?
#
loop_
_entity_poly.entity_id
_entity_poly.type
_entity_poly.pdbx_seq_one_letter_code
_entity_poly.pdbx_strand_id
1 'polypeptide(L)'
;MSQSLLTELCWKMVTKAQKAVQKARRKEKKRQRDQIKEKRKRVQQPAMRLKARLAKQTPEPWEDEPIEDVALFQEHVLTKLSDDLADQARMIREAMEHIGSYMPGDALEALHVIPRRSPYSQWRLFLKGLAAWMKDDLATAQEVWSRLDRHRRPHRIAVSLVMAHCDDLPDSPARLPASEWIESEGIESEGIESGESVTEPTTSWRDELDADLLYHAKLVRRSHVDRVAVRAAQALLRIPNLIEDATVEPEHVEWLREFTKDYQAIEPDFVQALHETTVRRAFCGPFVDMFELAAKHFQGPKHDRKNTLLRFLYNLPINNSYPNNGDTSQILENYLYRELPNNQELPEPLRAAIASHVHMLRAAEEINKQESRGGPFAAFLPPPDLNVIRSCLNDSVQAYPKNTVAWQGLEAVFQDRLNDNDLLKASRDMLESELADVRERWVAAIPDAIEVRLKLVDYLLENDQSDRAKSHVQWLSGTHTDNPLAGAMQWKWNLLEAMRLCRRKSWLSQAPDRLDAAQRQWPKWLSQDWLPYLRAAVDLRAGDAKAMDSFGDDPLSACMKLAAAQRMRVPAAELKSLRAEVDAGLAKATELSTDHLVSMASFFWDLRRTGLVYPAYRMHGTKFLQILKDRFDADNHLVSEHLDDSRVRAALFLMAEEGFFNSMRDLYFPTFMRPDTRPLPPPLAATQSIAILKRRVNWGIETFANLTDAVRSGAQSGNAFERHFYHDLADRFEQRIRDAQKNEFGFLGSMMNRFGSEMDESDNECDCEDCRAARGEL
;
A
#
# COMPACT_ATOMS: atom_id res chain seq x y z
N MET A 1 -48.49 35.81 -48.72
CA MET A 1 -47.30 35.75 -47.84
C MET A 1 -47.00 34.30 -47.56
N SER A 2 -45.81 33.81 -47.92
CA SER A 2 -45.48 32.38 -47.97
C SER A 2 -45.18 31.81 -46.58
N GLN A 3 -45.57 30.55 -46.33
CA GLN A 3 -45.30 29.81 -45.09
C GLN A 3 -43.79 29.79 -44.72
N SER A 4 -42.91 29.97 -45.70
CA SER A 4 -41.45 30.09 -45.51
C SER A 4 -41.04 31.32 -44.67
N LEU A 5 -41.72 32.47 -44.81
CA LEU A 5 -41.40 33.65 -44.02
C LEU A 5 -41.84 33.51 -42.55
N LEU A 6 -42.93 32.76 -42.31
CA LEU A 6 -43.44 32.49 -40.97
C LEU A 6 -42.54 31.50 -40.21
N THR A 7 -42.02 30.46 -40.87
CA THR A 7 -41.08 29.52 -40.24
C THR A 7 -39.73 30.16 -39.95
N GLU A 8 -39.22 31.02 -40.83
CA GLU A 8 -37.97 31.73 -40.60
C GLU A 8 -38.07 32.75 -39.45
N LEU A 9 -39.20 33.47 -39.34
CA LEU A 9 -39.50 34.33 -38.20
C LEU A 9 -39.62 33.56 -36.90
N CYS A 10 -40.31 32.40 -36.91
CA CYS A 10 -40.48 31.57 -35.73
C CYS A 10 -39.12 31.00 -35.25
N TRP A 11 -38.27 30.56 -36.17
CA TRP A 11 -36.92 30.06 -35.83
C TRP A 11 -35.99 31.17 -35.31
N LYS A 12 -36.05 32.37 -35.90
CA LYS A 12 -35.34 33.55 -35.39
C LYS A 12 -35.82 33.97 -33.99
N MET A 13 -37.11 33.83 -33.68
CA MET A 13 -37.65 34.10 -32.34
C MET A 13 -37.23 33.04 -31.32
N VAL A 14 -37.29 31.74 -31.67
CA VAL A 14 -36.86 30.63 -30.80
C VAL A 14 -35.38 30.72 -30.49
N THR A 15 -34.52 30.99 -31.48
CA THR A 15 -33.07 31.13 -31.26
C THR A 15 -32.72 32.37 -30.43
N LYS A 16 -33.46 33.48 -30.58
CA LYS A 16 -33.30 34.67 -29.75
C LYS A 16 -33.73 34.42 -28.30
N ALA A 17 -34.83 33.69 -28.09
CA ALA A 17 -35.28 33.27 -26.77
C ALA A 17 -34.29 32.30 -26.09
N GLN A 18 -33.79 31.30 -26.81
CA GLN A 18 -32.77 30.38 -26.30
C GLN A 18 -31.46 31.08 -25.93
N LYS A 19 -31.01 32.04 -26.75
CA LYS A 19 -29.83 32.88 -26.44
C LYS A 19 -30.06 33.75 -25.20
N ALA A 20 -31.27 34.29 -25.02
CA ALA A 20 -31.62 35.06 -23.82
C ALA A 20 -31.62 34.20 -22.55
N VAL A 21 -32.20 32.99 -22.60
CA VAL A 21 -32.20 32.04 -21.48
C VAL A 21 -30.78 31.57 -21.14
N GLN A 22 -29.95 31.26 -22.14
CA GLN A 22 -28.54 30.91 -21.90
C GLN A 22 -27.74 32.07 -21.29
N LYS A 23 -27.97 33.31 -21.74
CA LYS A 23 -27.32 34.50 -21.17
C LYS A 23 -27.76 34.74 -19.72
N ALA A 24 -29.05 34.54 -19.41
CA ALA A 24 -29.58 34.63 -18.06
C ALA A 24 -28.96 33.55 -17.14
N ARG A 25 -28.90 32.28 -17.58
CA ARG A 25 -28.24 31.19 -16.83
C ARG A 25 -26.75 31.44 -16.59
N ARG A 26 -26.02 32.00 -17.57
CA ARG A 26 -24.61 32.38 -17.40
C ARG A 26 -24.44 33.51 -16.38
N LYS A 27 -25.32 34.52 -16.40
CA LYS A 27 -25.32 35.64 -15.44
C LYS A 27 -25.62 35.16 -14.02
N GLU A 28 -26.57 34.23 -13.88
CA GLU A 28 -26.93 33.63 -12.59
C GLU A 28 -25.81 32.76 -12.01
N LYS A 29 -25.23 31.87 -12.82
CA LYS A 29 -24.04 31.09 -12.40
C LYS A 29 -22.86 31.99 -12.00
N LYS A 30 -22.66 33.12 -12.69
CA LYS A 30 -21.63 34.10 -12.32
C LYS A 30 -21.95 34.74 -10.95
N ARG A 31 -23.19 35.19 -10.72
CA ARG A 31 -23.62 35.73 -9.43
C ARG A 31 -23.44 34.73 -8.28
N GLN A 32 -23.79 33.46 -8.49
CA GLN A 32 -23.58 32.40 -7.49
C GLN A 32 -22.09 32.18 -7.21
N ARG A 33 -21.23 32.14 -8.24
CA ARG A 33 -19.78 32.04 -8.07
C ARG A 33 -19.21 33.24 -7.32
N ASP A 34 -19.66 34.45 -7.64
CA ASP A 34 -19.22 35.67 -6.97
C ASP A 34 -19.68 35.69 -5.51
N GLN A 35 -20.92 35.27 -5.21
CA GLN A 35 -21.42 35.12 -3.84
C GLN A 35 -20.66 34.06 -3.04
N ILE A 36 -20.31 32.92 -3.64
CA ILE A 36 -19.50 31.87 -2.98
C ILE A 36 -18.08 32.38 -2.74
N LYS A 37 -17.47 33.07 -3.70
CA LYS A 37 -16.15 33.70 -3.52
C LYS A 37 -16.19 34.76 -2.42
N GLU A 38 -17.25 35.56 -2.35
CA GLU A 38 -17.43 36.57 -1.31
C GLU A 38 -17.62 35.93 0.07
N LYS A 39 -18.45 34.88 0.17
CA LYS A 39 -18.60 34.08 1.41
C LYS A 39 -17.28 33.44 1.84
N ARG A 40 -16.53 32.83 0.91
CA ARG A 40 -15.20 32.26 1.20
C ARG A 40 -14.20 33.32 1.65
N LYS A 41 -14.17 34.50 0.99
CA LYS A 41 -13.35 35.64 1.43
C LYS A 41 -13.74 36.09 2.84
N ARG A 42 -15.03 36.17 3.15
CA ARG A 42 -15.52 36.56 4.49
C ARG A 42 -15.20 35.55 5.59
N VAL A 43 -15.13 34.26 5.27
CA VAL A 43 -14.76 33.20 6.23
C VAL A 43 -13.24 33.04 6.36
N GLN A 44 -12.47 33.20 5.28
CA GLN A 44 -11.00 33.08 5.31
C GLN A 44 -10.29 34.34 5.82
N GLN A 45 -10.87 35.54 5.64
CA GLN A 45 -10.26 36.78 6.13
C GLN A 45 -10.06 36.82 7.65
N PRO A 46 -11.00 36.41 8.50
CA PRO A 46 -10.82 36.36 9.96
C PRO A 46 -9.67 35.43 10.37
N ALA A 47 -9.61 34.23 9.81
CA ALA A 47 -8.57 33.25 10.13
C ALA A 47 -7.17 33.72 9.67
N MET A 48 -7.04 34.28 8.47
CA MET A 48 -5.76 34.85 8.00
C MET A 48 -5.37 36.11 8.76
N ARG A 49 -6.33 36.99 9.12
CA ARG A 49 -6.06 38.15 9.97
C ARG A 49 -5.64 37.74 11.38
N LEU A 50 -6.26 36.70 11.94
CA LEU A 50 -5.89 36.17 13.25
C LEU A 50 -4.47 35.57 13.21
N LYS A 51 -4.17 34.71 12.24
CA LYS A 51 -2.80 34.17 12.06
C LYS A 51 -1.77 35.27 11.80
N ALA A 52 -2.07 36.25 10.96
CA ALA A 52 -1.18 37.39 10.69
C ALA A 52 -1.03 38.33 11.89
N ARG A 53 -2.03 38.41 12.77
CA ARG A 53 -1.95 39.17 14.02
C ARG A 53 -1.15 38.41 15.08
N LEU A 54 -1.39 37.11 15.23
CA LEU A 54 -0.61 36.22 16.09
C LEU A 54 0.88 36.19 15.68
N ALA A 55 1.17 36.14 14.37
CA ALA A 55 2.54 36.19 13.86
C ALA A 55 3.24 37.56 14.08
N LYS A 56 2.48 38.62 14.36
CA LYS A 56 3.01 39.95 14.71
C LYS A 56 3.10 40.17 16.22
N GLN A 57 2.49 39.29 17.01
CA GLN A 57 2.52 39.34 18.46
C GLN A 57 3.73 38.51 18.93
N THR A 58 4.93 39.07 18.76
CA THR A 58 6.12 38.60 19.47
C THR A 58 6.09 39.21 20.87
N PRO A 59 6.10 38.40 21.95
CA PRO A 59 6.14 38.95 23.30
C PRO A 59 7.43 39.77 23.47
N GLU A 60 7.27 41.07 23.71
CA GLU A 60 8.40 41.96 23.98
C GLU A 60 8.93 41.68 25.40
N PRO A 61 10.26 41.65 25.58
CA PRO A 61 10.86 41.48 26.90
C PRO A 61 10.64 42.73 27.74
N TRP A 62 10.45 42.57 29.06
CA TRP A 62 10.41 43.72 29.96
C TRP A 62 11.81 44.25 30.28
N GLU A 63 11.88 45.49 30.78
CA GLU A 63 13.15 46.18 31.05
C GLU A 63 14.08 45.38 31.98
N ASP A 64 13.52 44.62 32.92
CA ASP A 64 14.27 43.82 33.90
C ASP A 64 14.05 42.30 33.77
N GLU A 65 13.61 41.82 32.59
CA GLU A 65 13.37 40.40 32.42
C GLU A 65 14.68 39.58 32.35
N PRO A 66 14.81 38.48 33.12
CA PRO A 66 15.99 37.63 33.07
C PRO A 66 16.27 37.12 31.66
N ILE A 67 17.54 37.11 31.26
CA ILE A 67 17.97 36.73 29.91
C ILE A 67 17.54 35.29 29.56
N GLU A 68 17.40 34.42 30.55
CA GLU A 68 16.89 33.05 30.42
C GLU A 68 15.42 33.01 29.99
N ASP A 69 14.57 33.90 30.52
CA ASP A 69 13.15 33.96 30.14
C ASP A 69 13.00 34.55 28.72
N VAL A 70 13.83 35.54 28.37
CA VAL A 70 13.86 36.14 27.02
C VAL A 70 14.34 35.14 25.97
N ALA A 71 15.33 34.31 26.30
CA ALA A 71 15.90 33.31 25.39
C ALA A 71 14.86 32.29 24.88
N LEU A 72 13.81 31.99 25.65
CA LEU A 72 12.76 31.08 25.20
C LEU A 72 11.94 31.60 24.02
N PHE A 73 11.85 32.91 23.85
CA PHE A 73 11.05 33.54 22.79
C PHE A 73 11.91 34.20 21.71
N GLN A 74 13.21 34.38 21.95
CA GLN A 74 14.12 35.05 21.02
C GLN A 74 15.37 34.21 20.74
N GLU A 75 15.45 33.64 19.53
CA GLU A 75 16.55 32.74 19.10
C GLU A 75 17.94 33.36 19.27
N HIS A 76 18.08 34.64 18.95
CA HIS A 76 19.36 35.32 19.02
C HIS A 76 19.87 35.50 20.46
N VAL A 77 18.97 35.53 21.46
CA VAL A 77 19.34 35.63 22.88
C VAL A 77 19.83 34.28 23.41
N LEU A 78 19.36 33.18 22.83
CA LEU A 78 19.78 31.82 23.17
C LEU A 78 21.30 31.61 22.96
N THR A 79 21.89 32.31 21.97
CA THR A 79 23.34 32.31 21.72
C THR A 79 24.19 33.04 22.78
N LYS A 80 23.55 33.81 23.67
CA LYS A 80 24.22 34.54 24.75
C LYS A 80 24.26 33.76 26.07
N LEU A 81 23.54 32.63 26.14
CA LEU A 81 23.53 31.74 27.30
C LEU A 81 24.72 30.76 27.25
N SER A 82 25.02 30.13 28.39
CA SER A 82 25.90 28.96 28.40
C SER A 82 25.23 27.78 27.67
N ASP A 83 26.03 26.86 27.14
CA ASP A 83 25.53 25.69 26.41
C ASP A 83 24.51 24.88 27.23
N ASP A 84 24.79 24.65 28.52
CA ASP A 84 23.88 23.97 29.45
C ASP A 84 22.52 24.66 29.58
N LEU A 85 22.50 26.00 29.60
CA LEU A 85 21.26 26.77 29.72
C LEU A 85 20.55 26.90 28.37
N ALA A 86 21.30 26.95 27.27
CA ALA A 86 20.75 26.91 25.91
C ALA A 86 20.03 25.58 25.65
N ASP A 87 20.62 24.45 26.06
CA ASP A 87 20.02 23.12 25.94
C ASP A 87 18.73 23.01 26.76
N GLN A 88 18.75 23.48 28.01
CA GLN A 88 17.54 23.52 28.84
C GLN A 88 16.45 24.42 28.23
N ALA A 89 16.82 25.55 27.63
CA ALA A 89 15.87 26.42 26.92
C ALA A 89 15.19 25.69 25.75
N ARG A 90 15.95 24.90 24.98
CA ARG A 90 15.40 24.08 23.88
C ARG A 90 14.45 23.00 24.41
N MET A 91 14.79 22.34 25.52
CA MET A 91 13.90 21.37 26.18
C MET A 91 12.59 22.01 26.64
N ILE A 92 12.62 23.22 27.21
CA ILE A 92 11.40 23.95 27.58
C ILE A 92 10.54 24.23 26.33
N ARG A 93 11.13 24.64 25.21
CA ARG A 93 10.40 24.91 23.95
C ARG A 93 9.78 23.64 23.37
N GLU A 94 10.52 22.55 23.34
CA GLU A 94 10.02 21.24 22.92
C GLU A 94 8.85 20.78 23.81
N ALA A 95 8.98 20.94 25.13
CA ALA A 95 7.90 20.63 26.06
C ALA A 95 6.66 21.54 25.87
N MET A 96 6.84 22.82 25.52
CA MET A 96 5.74 23.70 25.12
C MET A 96 5.04 23.22 23.85
N GLU A 97 5.80 22.77 22.86
CA GLU A 97 5.26 22.19 21.62
C GLU A 97 4.50 20.88 21.88
N HIS A 98 5.02 20.01 22.76
CA HIS A 98 4.34 18.78 23.19
C HIS A 98 3.03 19.09 23.93
N ILE A 99 3.02 20.03 24.89
CA ILE A 99 1.79 20.44 25.58
C ILE A 99 0.79 21.06 24.59
N GLY A 100 1.25 21.91 23.66
CA GLY A 100 0.41 22.46 22.59
C GLY A 100 -0.16 21.40 21.64
N SER A 101 0.52 20.26 21.51
CA SER A 101 0.13 19.10 20.71
C SER A 101 -0.66 18.04 21.51
N TYR A 102 -1.09 18.37 22.75
CA TYR A 102 -1.83 17.47 23.64
C TYR A 102 -1.07 16.21 24.09
N MET A 103 0.26 16.29 24.19
CA MET A 103 1.13 15.24 24.72
C MET A 103 1.78 15.67 26.06
N PRO A 104 0.99 15.88 27.14
CA PRO A 104 1.53 16.38 28.40
C PRO A 104 2.43 15.37 29.12
N GLY A 105 2.33 14.07 28.83
CA GLY A 105 3.20 13.03 29.41
C GLY A 105 4.65 13.21 28.97
N ASP A 106 4.87 13.16 27.66
CA ASP A 106 6.17 13.33 27.01
C ASP A 106 6.80 14.70 27.34
N ALA A 107 5.96 15.74 27.39
CA ALA A 107 6.40 17.06 27.82
C ALA A 107 6.96 17.05 29.26
N LEU A 108 6.28 16.40 30.20
CA LEU A 108 6.73 16.34 31.58
C LEU A 108 7.96 15.45 31.75
N GLU A 109 8.05 14.34 31.00
CA GLU A 109 9.20 13.45 30.96
C GLU A 109 10.47 14.18 30.50
N ALA A 110 10.39 14.92 29.38
CA ALA A 110 11.49 15.72 28.86
C ALA A 110 12.01 16.76 29.88
N LEU A 111 11.15 17.26 30.76
CA LEU A 111 11.49 18.27 31.77
C LEU A 111 12.16 17.69 33.04
N HIS A 112 12.21 16.37 33.23
CA HIS A 112 12.84 15.76 34.40
C HIS A 112 14.35 15.98 34.46
N VAL A 113 14.99 16.15 33.30
CA VAL A 113 16.44 16.39 33.17
C VAL A 113 16.84 17.76 33.73
N ILE A 114 15.92 18.73 33.76
CA ILE A 114 16.21 20.10 34.22
C ILE A 114 16.38 20.12 35.75
N PRO A 115 17.56 20.51 36.28
CA PRO A 115 17.83 20.50 37.72
C PRO A 115 16.93 21.48 38.49
N ARG A 116 16.57 21.15 39.74
CA ARG A 116 15.75 22.02 40.60
C ARG A 116 16.35 23.41 40.85
N ARG A 117 17.68 23.52 40.79
CA ARG A 117 18.42 24.78 40.98
C ARG A 117 18.56 25.62 39.69
N SER A 118 18.13 25.09 38.55
CA SER A 118 18.19 25.82 37.27
C SER A 118 17.25 27.02 37.27
N PRO A 119 17.60 28.14 36.60
CA PRO A 119 16.66 29.23 36.35
C PRO A 119 15.42 28.80 35.54
N TYR A 120 15.49 27.70 34.78
CA TYR A 120 14.35 27.11 34.06
C TYR A 120 13.43 26.24 34.93
N SER A 121 13.74 26.05 36.22
CA SER A 121 12.86 25.34 37.15
C SER A 121 11.48 26.00 37.30
N GLN A 122 11.42 27.33 37.14
CA GLN A 122 10.18 28.12 37.10
C GLN A 122 9.33 27.77 35.85
N TRP A 123 9.96 27.66 34.68
CA TRP A 123 9.28 27.22 33.45
C TRP A 123 8.78 25.78 33.55
N ARG A 124 9.55 24.89 34.18
CA ARG A 124 9.09 23.53 34.46
C ARG A 124 7.84 23.50 35.34
N LEU A 125 7.80 24.30 36.41
CA LEU A 125 6.60 24.43 37.25
C LEU A 125 5.43 25.01 36.46
N PHE A 126 5.68 26.03 35.63
CA PHE A 126 4.66 26.61 34.77
C PHE A 126 4.06 25.58 33.81
N LEU A 127 4.89 24.80 33.10
CA LEU A 127 4.42 23.77 32.16
C LEU A 127 3.68 22.64 32.86
N LYS A 128 4.08 22.28 34.09
CA LYS A 128 3.32 21.33 34.92
C LYS A 128 1.92 21.85 35.26
N GLY A 129 1.80 23.11 35.67
CA GLY A 129 0.50 23.72 35.92
C GLY A 129 -0.30 23.92 34.62
N LEU A 130 0.36 24.23 33.50
CA LEU A 130 -0.28 24.35 32.19
C LEU A 130 -0.86 23.02 31.72
N ALA A 131 -0.16 21.90 31.94
CA ALA A 131 -0.68 20.57 31.64
C ALA A 131 -1.94 20.23 32.47
N ALA A 132 -2.00 20.66 33.73
CA ALA A 132 -3.20 20.51 34.57
C ALA A 132 -4.33 21.44 34.10
N TRP A 133 -4.02 22.70 33.79
CA TRP A 133 -4.98 23.68 33.29
C TRP A 133 -5.60 23.25 31.95
N MET A 134 -4.80 22.68 31.05
CA MET A 134 -5.27 22.12 29.78
C MET A 134 -6.21 20.92 29.95
N LYS A 135 -6.18 20.26 31.12
CA LYS A 135 -7.09 19.18 31.52
C LYS A 135 -8.30 19.68 32.31
N ASP A 136 -8.52 21.00 32.35
CA ASP A 136 -9.59 21.64 33.14
C ASP A 136 -9.44 21.44 34.67
N ASP A 137 -8.25 21.06 35.14
CA ASP A 137 -7.94 20.93 36.57
C ASP A 137 -7.30 22.23 37.09
N LEU A 138 -8.15 23.24 37.27
CA LEU A 138 -7.73 24.57 37.72
C LEU A 138 -7.12 24.53 39.12
N ALA A 139 -7.63 23.67 40.01
CA ALA A 139 -7.16 23.57 41.39
C ALA A 139 -5.70 23.12 41.44
N THR A 140 -5.36 22.03 40.74
CA THR A 140 -3.98 21.56 40.63
C THR A 140 -3.10 22.57 39.91
N ALA A 141 -3.60 23.21 38.84
CA ALA A 141 -2.85 24.26 38.13
C ALA A 141 -2.50 25.43 39.06
N GLN A 142 -3.46 25.93 39.84
CA GLN A 142 -3.27 27.00 40.82
C GLN A 142 -2.31 26.59 41.94
N GLU A 143 -2.43 25.37 42.48
CA GLU A 143 -1.51 24.88 43.50
C GLU A 143 -0.06 24.86 42.99
N VAL A 144 0.15 24.37 41.77
CA VAL A 144 1.48 24.34 41.14
C VAL A 144 1.99 25.75 40.85
N TRP A 145 1.15 26.63 40.31
CA TRP A 145 1.52 28.00 39.94
C TRP A 145 1.69 28.94 41.13
N SER A 146 1.12 28.63 42.30
CA SER A 146 1.34 29.38 43.55
C SER A 146 2.81 29.39 44.00
N ARG A 147 3.59 28.41 43.51
CA ARG A 147 5.02 28.25 43.81
C ARG A 147 5.93 29.01 42.83
N LEU A 148 5.35 29.65 41.81
CA LEU A 148 6.11 30.44 40.84
C LEU A 148 6.52 31.78 41.46
N ASP A 149 7.72 32.24 41.11
CA ASP A 149 8.21 33.57 41.48
C ASP A 149 7.39 34.66 40.80
N ARG A 150 6.80 35.56 41.60
CA ARG A 150 5.90 36.63 41.14
C ARG A 150 6.53 37.58 40.13
N HIS A 151 7.85 37.78 40.21
CA HIS A 151 8.56 38.71 39.34
C HIS A 151 9.01 38.09 38.01
N ARG A 152 8.78 36.78 37.81
CA ARG A 152 9.22 36.05 36.60
C ARG A 152 8.08 35.95 35.58
N ARG A 153 8.44 35.89 34.30
CA ARG A 153 7.47 35.74 33.19
C ARG A 153 6.50 34.55 33.35
N PRO A 154 6.92 33.35 33.79
CA PRO A 154 6.02 32.20 33.95
C PRO A 154 4.85 32.46 34.90
N HIS A 155 5.07 33.16 36.01
CA HIS A 155 4.01 33.49 36.97
C HIS A 155 2.96 34.40 36.33
N ARG A 156 3.40 35.41 35.57
CA ARG A 156 2.49 36.36 34.91
C ARG A 156 1.64 35.71 33.83
N ILE A 157 2.21 34.78 33.06
CA ILE A 157 1.44 33.98 32.11
C ILE A 157 0.42 33.11 32.86
N ALA A 158 0.84 32.45 33.94
CA ALA A 158 -0.05 31.65 34.78
C ALA A 158 -1.22 32.47 35.35
N VAL A 159 -0.94 33.64 35.94
CA VAL A 159 -1.98 34.56 36.45
C VAL A 159 -2.93 34.97 35.33
N SER A 160 -2.42 35.28 34.14
CA SER A 160 -3.25 35.60 32.98
C SER A 160 -4.15 34.43 32.55
N LEU A 161 -3.67 33.19 32.61
CA LEU A 161 -4.45 31.97 32.32
C LEU A 161 -5.51 31.69 33.39
N VAL A 162 -5.18 31.85 34.67
CA VAL A 162 -6.14 31.71 35.78
C VAL A 162 -7.22 32.77 35.66
N MET A 163 -6.84 34.04 35.45
CA MET A 163 -7.79 35.13 35.28
C MET A 163 -8.64 34.93 34.03
N ALA A 164 -8.04 34.53 32.91
CA ALA A 164 -8.81 34.19 31.72
C ALA A 164 -9.83 33.10 31.97
N HIS A 165 -9.56 32.15 32.88
CA HIS A 165 -10.44 31.06 33.30
C HIS A 165 -11.54 31.49 34.28
N CYS A 166 -11.23 32.37 35.24
CA CYS A 166 -12.20 32.89 36.22
C CYS A 166 -13.09 34.02 35.68
N ASP A 167 -12.62 34.75 34.67
CA ASP A 167 -13.37 35.82 34.03
C ASP A 167 -14.45 35.17 33.14
N ASP A 168 -15.58 34.78 33.75
CA ASP A 168 -16.78 34.37 33.05
C ASP A 168 -17.14 35.47 32.06
N LEU A 169 -16.79 35.26 30.79
CA LEU A 169 -16.92 36.24 29.71
C LEU A 169 -18.27 36.96 29.78
N PRO A 170 -18.33 38.22 30.28
CA PRO A 170 -19.52 39.00 30.13
C PRO A 170 -19.47 39.51 28.70
N ASP A 171 -20.33 38.99 27.83
CA ASP A 171 -20.66 39.64 26.56
C ASP A 171 -21.43 40.95 26.86
N SER A 172 -20.81 41.95 27.49
CA SER A 172 -21.31 43.33 27.53
C SER A 172 -20.32 44.27 28.24
N PRO A 173 -19.96 45.43 27.65
CA PRO A 173 -19.22 46.47 28.34
C PRO A 173 -20.14 47.23 29.31
N ALA A 174 -20.48 46.61 30.44
CA ALA A 174 -21.15 47.28 31.55
C ALA A 174 -20.72 46.67 32.89
N ARG A 175 -20.03 47.50 33.67
CA ARG A 175 -19.57 47.36 35.06
C ARG A 175 -20.17 46.20 35.88
N LEU A 176 -19.28 45.46 36.56
CA LEU A 176 -19.59 44.78 37.81
C LEU A 176 -18.62 45.20 38.94
N PRO A 177 -19.07 45.15 40.21
CA PRO A 177 -18.42 45.76 41.37
C PRO A 177 -17.35 44.84 41.97
N ALA A 178 -16.30 45.44 42.53
CA ALA A 178 -15.07 44.75 42.89
C ALA A 178 -14.72 44.85 44.40
N SER A 179 -15.57 44.40 45.32
CA SER A 179 -15.26 44.57 46.75
C SER A 179 -15.62 43.42 47.70
N GLU A 180 -15.71 42.17 47.26
CA GLU A 180 -16.13 41.07 48.17
C GLU A 180 -15.23 39.83 48.24
N TRP A 181 -14.01 39.85 47.69
CA TRP A 181 -13.19 38.63 47.60
C TRP A 181 -11.99 38.52 48.55
N ILE A 182 -11.72 39.47 49.46
CA ILE A 182 -10.64 39.31 50.45
C ILE A 182 -10.97 40.03 51.76
N GLU A 183 -11.94 39.54 52.55
CA GLU A 183 -11.99 39.75 54.01
C GLU A 183 -12.65 38.54 54.70
N SER A 184 -11.93 37.42 54.79
CA SER A 184 -12.13 36.38 55.81
C SER A 184 -10.76 35.70 55.99
N GLU A 185 -10.10 35.66 57.15
CA GLU A 185 -10.60 35.43 58.49
C GLU A 185 -9.87 36.30 59.52
N GLY A 186 -10.61 36.74 60.53
CA GLY A 186 -10.06 37.44 61.68
C GLY A 186 -9.18 36.55 62.55
N ILE A 187 -7.99 37.03 62.85
CA ILE A 187 -7.24 36.69 64.06
C ILE A 187 -6.96 38.02 64.76
N GLU A 188 -7.75 38.32 65.78
CA GLU A 188 -7.48 39.41 66.71
C GLU A 188 -6.22 39.07 67.51
N SER A 189 -5.07 39.67 67.17
CA SER A 189 -3.91 39.69 68.05
C SER A 189 -3.78 41.09 68.67
N GLU A 190 -4.26 41.23 69.90
CA GLU A 190 -3.98 42.39 70.74
C GLU A 190 -2.49 42.43 71.14
N GLY A 191 -1.86 43.59 70.90
CA GLY A 191 -0.81 44.11 71.76
C GLY A 191 0.63 43.75 71.42
N ILE A 192 1.22 44.44 70.42
CA ILE A 192 2.61 44.90 70.48
C ILE A 192 2.69 46.31 69.88
N GLU A 193 2.97 47.30 70.73
CA GLU A 193 3.24 48.67 70.34
C GLU A 193 4.64 48.82 69.73
N SER A 194 4.72 49.71 68.73
CA SER A 194 5.91 50.43 68.25
C SER A 194 7.01 49.64 67.51
N GLY A 195 6.91 49.67 66.18
CA GLY A 195 8.02 49.42 65.25
C GLY A 195 7.58 49.67 63.82
N GLU A 196 8.02 50.81 63.26
CA GLU A 196 7.90 51.27 61.86
C GLU A 196 6.98 50.47 60.92
N SER A 197 5.78 51.01 60.68
CA SER A 197 4.90 50.54 59.61
C SER A 197 5.50 50.91 58.24
N VAL A 198 6.23 49.97 57.65
CA VAL A 198 6.46 49.96 56.20
C VAL A 198 5.09 49.75 55.57
N THR A 199 4.49 50.82 55.05
CA THR A 199 3.37 50.72 54.11
C THR A 199 3.93 50.10 52.84
N GLU A 200 4.00 48.77 52.78
CA GLU A 200 4.13 48.09 51.50
C GLU A 200 2.91 48.51 50.67
N PRO A 201 3.11 49.12 49.49
CA PRO A 201 2.00 49.42 48.62
C PRO A 201 1.37 48.08 48.28
N THR A 202 0.11 47.88 48.71
CA THR A 202 -0.75 46.84 48.15
C THR A 202 -1.06 47.25 46.71
N THR A 203 -0.05 47.15 45.84
CA THR A 203 -0.25 47.17 44.39
C THR A 203 -1.30 46.11 44.11
N SER A 204 -2.45 46.56 43.61
CA SER A 204 -3.50 45.65 43.23
C SER A 204 -2.91 44.73 42.17
N TRP A 205 -3.08 43.43 42.29
CA TRP A 205 -2.69 42.46 41.25
C TRP A 205 -3.23 42.83 39.85
N ARG A 206 -4.26 43.69 39.79
CA ARG A 206 -4.79 44.27 38.55
C ARG A 206 -3.80 45.20 37.85
N ASP A 207 -2.95 45.88 38.60
CA ASP A 207 -1.89 46.74 38.08
C ASP A 207 -0.69 45.90 37.55
N GLU A 208 -0.59 44.63 37.97
CA GLU A 208 0.41 43.66 37.51
C GLU A 208 -0.03 42.85 36.27
N LEU A 209 -1.30 43.01 35.86
CA LEU A 209 -1.89 42.20 34.81
C LEU A 209 -1.61 42.78 33.42
N ASP A 210 -0.86 42.03 32.63
CA ASP A 210 -0.57 42.40 31.25
C ASP A 210 -1.80 42.18 30.36
N ALA A 211 -2.32 43.27 29.80
CA ALA A 211 -3.53 43.23 28.98
C ALA A 211 -3.38 42.36 27.72
N ASP A 212 -2.16 42.29 27.14
CA ASP A 212 -1.89 41.45 25.98
C ASP A 212 -1.81 39.98 26.39
N LEU A 213 -1.13 39.65 27.50
CA LEU A 213 -1.13 38.27 28.01
C LEU A 213 -2.52 37.79 28.40
N LEU A 214 -3.34 38.63 29.04
CA LEU A 214 -4.73 38.29 29.35
C LEU A 214 -5.53 38.06 28.07
N TYR A 215 -5.36 38.90 27.04
CA TYR A 215 -6.01 38.71 25.76
C TYR A 215 -5.65 37.35 25.12
N HIS A 216 -4.37 36.99 25.14
CA HIS A 216 -3.89 35.70 24.65
C HIS A 216 -4.39 34.53 25.48
N ALA A 217 -4.35 34.64 26.81
CA ALA A 217 -4.87 33.64 27.71
C ALA A 217 -6.38 33.39 27.49
N LYS A 218 -7.17 34.44 27.26
CA LYS A 218 -8.58 34.33 26.86
C LYS A 218 -8.75 33.64 25.51
N LEU A 219 -7.85 33.86 24.56
CA LEU A 219 -7.87 33.16 23.27
C LEU A 219 -7.56 31.67 23.43
N VAL A 220 -6.56 31.33 24.25
CA VAL A 220 -6.18 29.95 24.58
C VAL A 220 -7.33 29.25 25.31
N ARG A 221 -7.96 29.89 26.30
CA ARG A 221 -9.18 29.37 26.95
C ARG A 221 -10.27 29.12 25.92
N ARG A 222 -10.53 30.08 25.04
CA ARG A 222 -11.58 29.93 24.02
C ARG A 222 -11.33 28.78 23.05
N SER A 223 -10.07 28.57 22.66
CA SER A 223 -9.71 27.48 21.75
C SER A 223 -9.67 26.11 22.40
N HIS A 224 -9.43 26.03 23.72
CA HIS A 224 -9.22 24.77 24.43
C HIS A 224 -10.37 24.41 25.38
N VAL A 225 -10.76 25.33 26.25
CA VAL A 225 -11.76 25.13 27.30
C VAL A 225 -13.17 25.47 26.78
N ASP A 226 -13.32 26.57 26.03
CA ASP A 226 -14.64 27.01 25.56
C ASP A 226 -15.05 26.43 24.21
N ARG A 227 -14.56 25.24 23.83
CA ARG A 227 -15.06 24.51 22.66
C ARG A 227 -16.49 24.03 22.89
N VAL A 228 -17.44 24.95 22.72
CA VAL A 228 -18.87 24.75 23.01
C VAL A 228 -19.40 23.52 22.27
N ALA A 229 -18.95 23.28 21.04
CA ALA A 229 -19.34 22.11 20.26
C ALA A 229 -18.87 20.79 20.90
N VAL A 230 -17.62 20.73 21.38
CA VAL A 230 -17.08 19.54 22.05
C VAL A 230 -17.82 19.28 23.37
N ARG A 231 -18.04 20.33 24.18
CA ARG A 231 -18.79 20.19 25.45
C ARG A 231 -20.24 19.75 25.22
N ALA A 232 -20.90 20.32 24.21
CA ALA A 232 -22.24 19.92 23.81
C ALA A 232 -22.29 18.45 23.36
N ALA A 233 -21.29 17.99 22.60
CA ALA A 233 -21.17 16.58 22.20
C ALA A 233 -20.88 15.66 23.41
N GLN A 234 -19.97 16.03 24.30
CA GLN A 234 -19.61 15.26 25.50
C GLN A 234 -20.76 15.15 26.51
N ALA A 235 -21.57 16.20 26.69
CA ALA A 235 -22.73 16.18 27.57
C ALA A 235 -23.73 15.09 27.18
N LEU A 236 -23.81 14.75 25.90
CA LEU A 236 -24.69 13.70 25.38
C LEU A 236 -24.09 12.29 25.47
N LEU A 237 -22.75 12.17 25.43
CA LEU A 237 -22.07 10.90 25.70
C LEU A 237 -22.22 10.42 27.15
N ARG A 238 -22.62 11.31 28.08
CA ARG A 238 -22.91 10.97 29.48
C ARG A 238 -24.29 10.35 29.69
N ILE A 239 -25.07 10.10 28.63
CA ILE A 239 -26.34 9.38 28.72
C ILE A 239 -26.01 7.87 28.91
N PRO A 240 -26.38 7.23 30.05
CA PRO A 240 -25.81 5.95 30.50
C PRO A 240 -26.06 4.68 29.65
N ASN A 241 -26.62 4.77 28.45
CA ASN A 241 -27.01 3.60 27.64
C ASN A 241 -26.16 3.39 26.37
N LEU A 242 -24.99 4.02 26.27
CA LEU A 242 -24.26 4.21 25.00
C LEU A 242 -22.92 3.46 24.89
N ILE A 243 -22.67 2.46 25.73
CA ILE A 243 -21.34 1.83 25.84
C ILE A 243 -21.27 0.44 25.17
N GLU A 244 -20.14 0.27 24.47
CA GLU A 244 -19.45 -0.91 23.91
C GLU A 244 -19.81 -1.42 22.49
N ASP A 245 -21.08 -1.57 22.10
CA ASP A 245 -21.43 -2.06 20.74
C ASP A 245 -22.12 -1.00 19.86
N ALA A 246 -21.67 0.26 19.93
CA ALA A 246 -22.41 1.45 19.48
C ALA A 246 -22.82 1.46 17.99
N THR A 247 -23.94 0.78 17.71
CA THR A 247 -24.70 0.87 16.47
C THR A 247 -25.19 2.31 16.29
N VAL A 248 -25.13 2.80 15.05
CA VAL A 248 -25.71 4.10 14.73
C VAL A 248 -27.23 3.92 14.63
N GLU A 249 -27.94 4.41 15.63
CA GLU A 249 -29.41 4.48 15.65
C GLU A 249 -29.94 5.75 14.95
N PRO A 250 -31.22 5.78 14.52
CA PRO A 250 -31.84 6.96 13.90
C PRO A 250 -31.74 8.23 14.75
N GLU A 251 -31.82 8.08 16.07
CA GLU A 251 -31.76 9.18 17.05
C GLU A 251 -30.39 9.87 17.03
N HIS A 252 -29.31 9.11 16.84
CA HIS A 252 -27.95 9.65 16.69
C HIS A 252 -27.81 10.49 15.41
N VAL A 253 -28.44 10.05 14.31
CA VAL A 253 -28.43 10.78 13.04
C VAL A 253 -29.25 12.07 13.14
N GLU A 254 -30.42 12.01 13.76
CA GLU A 254 -31.25 13.20 13.97
C GLU A 254 -30.55 14.22 14.88
N TRP A 255 -29.95 13.74 15.97
CA TRP A 255 -29.16 14.58 16.85
C TRP A 255 -28.01 15.27 16.12
N LEU A 256 -27.16 14.51 15.41
CA LEU A 256 -26.00 15.09 14.73
C LEU A 256 -26.43 16.07 13.65
N ARG A 257 -27.62 15.89 13.05
CA ARG A 257 -28.20 16.85 12.11
C ARG A 257 -28.51 18.19 12.77
N GLU A 258 -29.14 18.19 13.95
CA GLU A 258 -29.39 19.42 14.69
C GLU A 258 -28.09 20.05 15.19
N PHE A 259 -27.18 19.24 15.75
CA PHE A 259 -25.84 19.68 16.16
C PHE A 259 -25.07 20.37 15.02
N THR A 260 -25.16 19.82 13.80
CA THR A 260 -24.53 20.40 12.61
C THR A 260 -25.07 21.80 12.31
N LYS A 261 -26.37 22.04 12.46
CA LYS A 261 -26.95 23.37 12.19
C LYS A 261 -26.37 24.43 13.13
N ASP A 262 -26.18 24.06 14.39
CA ASP A 262 -25.74 24.98 15.44
C ASP A 262 -24.23 25.22 15.40
N TYR A 263 -23.42 24.20 15.10
CA TYR A 263 -21.97 24.24 15.30
C TYR A 263 -21.12 24.23 14.03
N GLN A 264 -21.67 23.95 12.83
CA GLN A 264 -20.88 23.88 11.59
C GLN A 264 -20.19 25.20 11.23
N ALA A 265 -20.78 26.33 11.59
CA ALA A 265 -20.18 27.64 11.35
C ALA A 265 -19.05 27.97 12.35
N ILE A 266 -19.06 27.34 13.52
CA ILE A 266 -18.15 27.60 14.64
C ILE A 266 -16.95 26.65 14.56
N GLU A 267 -17.21 25.34 14.46
CA GLU A 267 -16.20 24.29 14.44
C GLU A 267 -16.38 23.33 13.24
N PRO A 268 -16.16 23.81 11.99
CA PRO A 268 -16.47 23.03 10.79
C PRO A 268 -15.70 21.71 10.69
N ASP A 269 -14.45 21.68 11.13
CA ASP A 269 -13.59 20.49 11.05
C ASP A 269 -14.02 19.41 12.07
N PHE A 270 -14.46 19.82 13.27
CA PHE A 270 -14.98 18.89 14.28
C PHE A 270 -16.31 18.29 13.83
N VAL A 271 -17.23 19.12 13.33
CA VAL A 271 -18.50 18.64 12.79
C VAL A 271 -18.27 17.71 11.60
N GLN A 272 -17.32 18.01 10.72
CA GLN A 272 -16.94 17.12 9.62
C GLN A 272 -16.37 15.78 10.12
N ALA A 273 -15.52 15.79 11.16
CA ALA A 273 -15.02 14.56 11.75
C ALA A 273 -16.15 13.70 12.35
N LEU A 274 -17.15 14.33 12.98
CA LEU A 274 -18.34 13.62 13.46
C LEU A 274 -19.16 13.04 12.30
N HIS A 275 -19.34 13.79 11.21
CA HIS A 275 -20.00 13.29 9.98
C HIS A 275 -19.33 12.03 9.45
N GLU A 276 -18.01 12.10 9.23
CA GLU A 276 -17.22 10.99 8.72
C GLU A 276 -17.27 9.77 9.66
N THR A 277 -17.19 10.00 10.96
CA THR A 277 -17.27 8.94 11.99
C THR A 277 -18.63 8.26 12.00
N THR A 278 -19.72 9.04 11.97
CA THR A 278 -21.09 8.49 11.94
C THR A 278 -21.34 7.70 10.66
N VAL A 279 -20.94 8.21 9.49
CA VAL A 279 -21.08 7.48 8.22
C VAL A 279 -20.25 6.19 8.24
N ARG A 280 -19.00 6.23 8.74
CA ARG A 280 -18.14 5.05 8.83
C ARG A 280 -18.73 3.99 9.77
N ARG A 281 -19.22 4.37 10.95
CA ARG A 281 -19.88 3.43 11.87
C ARG A 281 -21.15 2.83 11.26
N ALA A 282 -21.96 3.64 10.59
CA ALA A 282 -23.15 3.14 9.89
C ALA A 282 -22.78 2.19 8.74
N PHE A 283 -21.69 2.47 8.01
CA PHE A 283 -21.15 1.60 6.95
C PHE A 283 -20.68 0.24 7.47
N CYS A 284 -20.08 0.19 8.67
CA CYS A 284 -19.70 -1.07 9.31
C CYS A 284 -20.90 -1.83 9.91
N GLY A 285 -22.05 -1.18 10.05
CA GLY A 285 -23.27 -1.78 10.58
C GLY A 285 -24.05 -2.62 9.54
N PRO A 286 -24.84 -3.61 9.99
CA PRO A 286 -25.61 -4.48 9.10
C PRO A 286 -26.88 -3.81 8.52
N PHE A 287 -27.19 -2.58 8.92
CA PHE A 287 -28.47 -1.90 8.63
C PHE A 287 -28.35 -0.94 7.43
N VAL A 288 -28.84 -1.39 6.27
CA VAL A 288 -28.77 -0.66 5.00
C VAL A 288 -29.46 0.70 5.06
N ASP A 289 -30.64 0.73 5.70
CA ASP A 289 -31.44 1.94 5.90
C ASP A 289 -30.71 2.97 6.76
N MET A 290 -30.00 2.53 7.81
CA MET A 290 -29.20 3.41 8.66
C MET A 290 -28.00 4.01 7.93
N PHE A 291 -27.28 3.20 7.16
CA PHE A 291 -26.20 3.70 6.33
C PHE A 291 -26.70 4.70 5.27
N GLU A 292 -27.79 4.37 4.56
CA GLU A 292 -28.39 5.27 3.57
C GLU A 292 -28.90 6.59 4.19
N LEU A 293 -29.48 6.52 5.40
CA LEU A 293 -29.91 7.69 6.15
C LEU A 293 -28.71 8.58 6.52
N ALA A 294 -27.64 8.01 7.08
CA ALA A 294 -26.43 8.75 7.44
C ALA A 294 -25.74 9.34 6.20
N ALA A 295 -25.54 8.54 5.14
CA ALA A 295 -24.90 8.94 3.90
C ALA A 295 -25.65 10.06 3.17
N LYS A 296 -26.98 10.14 3.33
CA LYS A 296 -27.82 11.20 2.77
C LYS A 296 -27.70 12.52 3.53
N HIS A 297 -27.52 12.47 4.85
CA HIS A 297 -27.56 13.66 5.71
C HIS A 297 -26.18 14.26 6.00
N PHE A 298 -25.12 13.46 5.96
CA PHE A 298 -23.77 13.87 6.36
C PHE A 298 -22.80 13.88 5.19
N GLN A 299 -21.83 14.79 5.26
CA GLN A 299 -20.78 14.86 4.24
C GLN A 299 -19.79 13.72 4.44
N GLY A 300 -19.50 13.00 3.35
CA GLY A 300 -18.45 11.98 3.34
C GLY A 300 -17.05 12.55 3.38
N PRO A 301 -16.03 11.68 3.30
CA PRO A 301 -14.64 12.09 3.30
C PRO A 301 -14.33 13.00 2.10
N LYS A 302 -13.20 13.74 2.17
CA LYS A 302 -12.81 14.71 1.13
C LYS A 302 -12.84 14.16 -0.30
N HIS A 303 -12.54 12.88 -0.50
CA HIS A 303 -12.54 12.23 -1.81
C HIS A 303 -13.92 11.75 -2.28
N ASP A 304 -14.90 11.68 -1.38
CA ASP A 304 -16.25 11.18 -1.62
C ASP A 304 -17.30 11.94 -0.79
N ARG A 305 -17.36 13.26 -0.98
CA ARG A 305 -18.21 14.15 -0.16
C ARG A 305 -19.70 13.80 -0.15
N LYS A 306 -20.19 13.12 -1.20
CA LYS A 306 -21.60 12.70 -1.29
C LYS A 306 -21.81 11.23 -0.92
N ASN A 307 -20.79 10.56 -0.41
CA ASN A 307 -20.82 9.15 -0.07
C ASN A 307 -21.19 8.26 -1.28
N THR A 308 -20.92 8.70 -2.51
CA THR A 308 -21.31 7.97 -3.72
C THR A 308 -20.46 6.71 -3.87
N LEU A 309 -19.15 6.80 -3.62
CA LEU A 309 -18.25 5.66 -3.59
C LEU A 309 -18.55 4.75 -2.39
N LEU A 310 -18.73 5.30 -1.19
CA LEU A 310 -19.09 4.52 -0.01
C LEU A 310 -20.41 3.75 -0.22
N ARG A 311 -21.42 4.37 -0.85
CA ARG A 311 -22.67 3.68 -1.19
C ARG A 311 -22.48 2.57 -2.20
N PHE A 312 -21.61 2.74 -3.19
CA PHE A 312 -21.23 1.65 -4.08
C PHE A 312 -20.59 0.49 -3.30
N LEU A 313 -19.61 0.77 -2.43
CA LEU A 313 -18.91 -0.25 -1.65
C LEU A 313 -19.84 -0.99 -0.69
N TYR A 314 -20.76 -0.27 -0.04
CA TYR A 314 -21.72 -0.85 0.90
C TYR A 314 -22.71 -1.80 0.20
N ASN A 315 -23.13 -1.46 -1.01
CA ASN A 315 -24.06 -2.28 -1.79
C ASN A 315 -23.37 -3.45 -2.51
N LEU A 316 -22.03 -3.48 -2.56
CA LEU A 316 -21.27 -4.50 -3.29
C LEU A 316 -21.50 -5.94 -2.77
N PRO A 317 -21.47 -6.22 -1.45
CA PRO A 317 -21.82 -7.55 -0.93
C PRO A 317 -23.30 -7.90 -1.15
N ILE A 318 -24.20 -6.93 -0.98
CA ILE A 318 -25.66 -7.15 -0.99
C ILE A 318 -26.15 -7.49 -2.40
N ASN A 319 -25.60 -6.87 -3.43
CA ASN A 319 -25.98 -7.12 -4.82
C ASN A 319 -25.65 -8.54 -5.29
N ASN A 320 -24.64 -9.18 -4.71
CA ASN A 320 -24.36 -10.59 -5.01
C ASN A 320 -25.52 -11.50 -4.59
N SER A 321 -26.34 -11.08 -3.63
CA SER A 321 -27.55 -11.80 -3.21
C SER A 321 -28.80 -11.40 -4.00
N TYR A 322 -28.86 -10.19 -4.57
CA TYR A 322 -30.03 -9.66 -5.28
C TYR A 322 -29.65 -8.91 -6.58
N PRO A 323 -29.63 -9.60 -7.75
CA PRO A 323 -29.06 -9.08 -8.99
C PRO A 323 -29.87 -7.97 -9.71
N ASN A 324 -30.94 -7.44 -9.12
CA ASN A 324 -31.87 -6.51 -9.81
C ASN A 324 -31.60 -5.02 -9.59
N ASN A 325 -30.54 -4.62 -8.89
CA ASN A 325 -30.24 -3.21 -8.65
C ASN A 325 -29.35 -2.62 -9.75
N GLY A 326 -29.94 -2.28 -10.90
CA GLY A 326 -29.25 -1.52 -11.97
C GLY A 326 -28.68 -0.16 -11.52
N ASP A 327 -28.97 0.27 -10.30
CA ASP A 327 -28.53 1.53 -9.71
C ASP A 327 -27.03 1.56 -9.38
N THR A 328 -26.38 0.43 -9.06
CA THR A 328 -24.98 0.46 -8.56
C THR A 328 -23.94 0.79 -9.63
N SER A 329 -24.11 0.29 -10.85
CA SER A 329 -23.26 0.72 -11.98
C SER A 329 -23.41 2.21 -12.26
N GLN A 330 -24.64 2.74 -12.15
CA GLN A 330 -24.92 4.16 -12.37
C GLN A 330 -24.34 5.05 -11.27
N ILE A 331 -24.40 4.62 -10.01
CA ILE A 331 -23.76 5.28 -8.86
C ILE A 331 -22.26 5.38 -9.10
N LEU A 332 -21.62 4.28 -9.48
CA LEU A 332 -20.18 4.23 -9.74
C LEU A 332 -19.77 5.11 -10.92
N GLU A 333 -20.51 5.06 -12.03
CA GLU A 333 -20.26 5.91 -13.20
C GLU A 333 -20.44 7.38 -12.87
N ASN A 334 -21.44 7.74 -12.05
CA ASN A 334 -21.61 9.10 -11.57
C ASN A 334 -20.40 9.55 -10.74
N TYR A 335 -19.89 8.70 -9.84
CA TYR A 335 -18.69 9.01 -9.06
C TYR A 335 -17.47 9.23 -9.98
N LEU A 336 -17.15 8.25 -10.82
CA LEU A 336 -15.95 8.24 -11.68
C LEU A 336 -15.94 9.37 -12.71
N TYR A 337 -17.07 9.64 -13.37
CA TYR A 337 -17.10 10.54 -14.52
C TYR A 337 -17.64 11.94 -14.20
N ARG A 338 -18.30 12.13 -13.05
CA ARG A 338 -18.87 13.44 -12.68
C ARG A 338 -18.34 13.95 -11.36
N GLU A 339 -18.21 13.15 -10.32
CA GLU A 339 -17.87 13.68 -8.99
C GLU A 339 -16.36 13.81 -8.82
N LEU A 340 -15.63 12.70 -8.99
CA LEU A 340 -14.19 12.64 -8.78
C LEU A 340 -13.42 13.64 -9.66
N PRO A 341 -13.63 13.74 -11.00
CA PRO A 341 -12.88 14.68 -11.83
C PRO A 341 -13.15 16.15 -11.50
N ASN A 342 -14.31 16.45 -10.92
CA ASN A 342 -14.69 17.80 -10.50
C ASN A 342 -14.27 18.14 -9.06
N ASN A 343 -13.65 17.20 -8.34
CA ASN A 343 -13.19 17.40 -6.98
C ASN A 343 -11.88 18.21 -6.95
N GLN A 344 -11.99 19.51 -6.66
CA GLN A 344 -10.87 20.46 -6.61
C GLN A 344 -10.04 20.36 -5.33
N GLU A 345 -10.47 19.58 -4.34
CA GLU A 345 -9.77 19.45 -3.05
C GLU A 345 -8.67 18.39 -3.10
N LEU A 346 -8.70 17.52 -4.11
CA LEU A 346 -7.68 16.52 -4.34
C LEU A 346 -6.72 16.97 -5.46
N PRO A 347 -5.43 16.67 -5.34
CA PRO A 347 -4.51 16.75 -6.47
C PRO A 347 -4.93 15.82 -7.61
N GLU A 348 -4.65 16.22 -8.85
CA GLU A 348 -4.94 15.38 -10.04
C GLU A 348 -4.34 13.98 -9.97
N PRO A 349 -3.07 13.77 -9.54
CA PRO A 349 -2.52 12.43 -9.41
C PRO A 349 -3.28 11.55 -8.41
N LEU A 350 -3.78 12.13 -7.32
CA LEU A 350 -4.56 11.40 -6.33
C LEU A 350 -5.94 11.03 -6.86
N ARG A 351 -6.60 11.92 -7.62
CA ARG A 351 -7.85 11.60 -8.32
C ARG A 351 -7.66 10.44 -9.31
N ALA A 352 -6.59 10.49 -10.09
CA ALA A 352 -6.21 9.44 -11.03
C ALA A 352 -6.00 8.09 -10.33
N ALA A 353 -5.26 8.08 -9.21
CA ALA A 353 -5.03 6.88 -8.41
C ALA A 353 -6.34 6.31 -7.81
N ILE A 354 -7.23 7.16 -7.29
CA ILE A 354 -8.54 6.74 -6.80
C ILE A 354 -9.38 6.15 -7.93
N ALA A 355 -9.46 6.83 -9.09
CA ALA A 355 -10.19 6.31 -10.25
C ALA A 355 -9.66 4.93 -10.66
N SER A 356 -8.34 4.77 -10.73
CA SER A 356 -7.68 3.49 -11.02
C SER A 356 -8.07 2.41 -10.02
N HIS A 357 -8.04 2.71 -8.73
CA HIS A 357 -8.45 1.76 -7.69
C HIS A 357 -9.92 1.38 -7.81
N VAL A 358 -10.81 2.34 -8.05
CA VAL A 358 -12.24 2.08 -8.21
C VAL A 358 -12.54 1.20 -9.43
N HIS A 359 -11.85 1.40 -10.56
CA HIS A 359 -11.94 0.50 -11.71
C HIS A 359 -11.43 -0.92 -11.38
N MET A 360 -10.39 -1.04 -10.56
CA MET A 360 -9.96 -2.35 -10.05
C MET A 360 -11.01 -3.02 -9.18
N LEU A 361 -11.68 -2.28 -8.30
CA LEU A 361 -12.75 -2.83 -7.45
C LEU A 361 -13.90 -3.38 -8.30
N ARG A 362 -14.26 -2.68 -9.38
CA ARG A 362 -15.25 -3.17 -10.36
C ARG A 362 -14.79 -4.45 -11.07
N ALA A 363 -13.51 -4.53 -11.45
CA ALA A 363 -12.95 -5.75 -12.03
C ALA A 363 -12.98 -6.92 -11.02
N ALA A 364 -12.62 -6.66 -9.75
CA ALA A 364 -12.66 -7.65 -8.68
C ALA A 364 -14.10 -8.10 -8.38
N GLU A 365 -15.09 -7.22 -8.45
CA GLU A 365 -16.50 -7.59 -8.33
C GLU A 365 -16.92 -8.62 -9.40
N GLU A 366 -16.56 -8.37 -10.66
CA GLU A 366 -16.85 -9.29 -11.77
C GLU A 366 -16.10 -10.63 -11.65
N ILE A 367 -14.88 -10.61 -11.10
CA ILE A 367 -14.14 -11.84 -10.77
C ILE A 367 -14.80 -12.58 -9.60
N ASN A 368 -15.21 -11.89 -8.54
CA ASN A 368 -15.84 -12.52 -7.37
C ASN A 368 -17.19 -13.16 -7.72
N LYS A 369 -17.94 -12.57 -8.67
CA LYS A 369 -19.13 -13.20 -9.26
C LYS A 369 -18.83 -14.59 -9.85
N GLN A 370 -17.58 -14.91 -10.16
CA GLN A 370 -17.11 -16.24 -10.58
C GLN A 370 -16.85 -17.18 -9.39
N GLU A 371 -16.20 -16.69 -8.33
CA GLU A 371 -15.77 -17.52 -7.20
C GLU A 371 -16.92 -17.90 -6.26
N SER A 372 -17.86 -16.98 -6.01
CA SER A 372 -19.07 -17.25 -5.21
C SER A 372 -19.98 -18.33 -5.83
N ARG A 373 -19.62 -18.85 -7.00
CA ARG A 373 -20.30 -19.95 -7.67
C ARG A 373 -19.99 -21.31 -7.08
N GLY A 374 -19.14 -21.46 -6.06
CA GLY A 374 -18.71 -22.76 -5.50
C GLY A 374 -19.80 -23.74 -4.99
N GLY A 375 -21.10 -23.43 -5.12
CA GLY A 375 -22.20 -24.34 -4.83
C GLY A 375 -22.58 -25.28 -6.00
N PRO A 376 -23.42 -26.30 -5.77
CA PRO A 376 -23.84 -27.27 -6.80
C PRO A 376 -24.53 -26.65 -8.03
N PHE A 377 -24.96 -25.38 -7.93
CA PHE A 377 -25.57 -24.63 -9.04
C PHE A 377 -24.58 -23.79 -9.86
N ALA A 378 -23.27 -23.85 -9.56
CA ALA A 378 -22.21 -23.11 -10.28
C ALA A 378 -22.33 -23.19 -11.80
N ALA A 379 -22.60 -24.41 -12.28
CA ALA A 379 -22.59 -24.77 -13.69
C ALA A 379 -23.73 -24.14 -14.49
N PHE A 380 -24.78 -23.65 -13.83
CA PHE A 380 -25.94 -23.05 -14.50
C PHE A 380 -25.85 -21.52 -14.62
N LEU A 381 -24.88 -20.88 -13.97
CA LEU A 381 -24.69 -19.43 -14.08
C LEU A 381 -23.78 -19.10 -15.29
N PRO A 382 -24.12 -18.08 -16.09
CA PRO A 382 -23.34 -17.71 -17.28
C PRO A 382 -21.91 -17.32 -16.88
N PRO A 383 -20.84 -17.76 -17.57
CA PRO A 383 -19.46 -17.44 -17.23
C PRO A 383 -19.25 -15.91 -17.11
N PRO A 384 -18.31 -15.44 -16.28
CA PRO A 384 -18.04 -14.02 -16.14
C PRO A 384 -17.69 -13.41 -17.49
N ASP A 385 -18.13 -12.17 -17.72
CA ASP A 385 -17.75 -11.46 -18.92
C ASP A 385 -16.32 -10.93 -18.78
N LEU A 386 -15.38 -11.76 -19.24
CA LEU A 386 -13.96 -11.45 -19.27
C LEU A 386 -13.66 -10.17 -20.07
N ASN A 387 -14.55 -9.72 -20.97
CA ASN A 387 -14.38 -8.44 -21.66
C ASN A 387 -14.66 -7.26 -20.72
N VAL A 388 -15.64 -7.39 -19.82
CA VAL A 388 -15.93 -6.37 -18.79
C VAL A 388 -14.76 -6.27 -17.82
N ILE A 389 -14.24 -7.41 -17.33
CA ILE A 389 -13.06 -7.45 -16.44
C ILE A 389 -11.87 -6.79 -17.13
N ARG A 390 -11.58 -7.18 -18.39
CA ARG A 390 -10.51 -6.58 -19.19
C ARG A 390 -10.72 -5.08 -19.41
N SER A 391 -11.94 -4.63 -19.70
CA SER A 391 -12.25 -3.21 -19.88
C SER A 391 -11.96 -2.44 -18.60
N CYS A 392 -12.45 -2.91 -17.46
CA CYS A 392 -12.23 -2.26 -16.17
C CYS A 392 -10.75 -2.18 -15.82
N LEU A 393 -9.97 -3.25 -16.05
CA LEU A 393 -8.53 -3.24 -15.82
C LEU A 393 -7.77 -2.31 -16.78
N ASN A 394 -8.20 -2.22 -18.05
CA ASN A 394 -7.64 -1.24 -18.98
C ASN A 394 -7.94 0.20 -18.55
N ASP A 395 -9.18 0.48 -18.14
CA ASP A 395 -9.57 1.80 -17.60
C ASP A 395 -8.76 2.13 -16.34
N SER A 396 -8.50 1.12 -15.50
CA SER A 396 -7.69 1.26 -14.30
C SER A 396 -6.25 1.68 -14.60
N VAL A 397 -5.56 0.96 -15.50
CA VAL A 397 -4.18 1.29 -15.87
C VAL A 397 -4.09 2.58 -16.69
N GLN A 398 -5.14 2.92 -17.44
CA GLN A 398 -5.21 4.20 -18.14
C GLN A 398 -5.38 5.38 -17.17
N ALA A 399 -6.21 5.21 -16.14
CA ALA A 399 -6.42 6.23 -15.12
C ALA A 399 -5.13 6.48 -14.32
N TYR A 400 -4.42 5.43 -13.89
CA TYR A 400 -3.15 5.56 -13.19
C TYR A 400 -2.13 4.51 -13.67
N PRO A 401 -1.29 4.84 -14.66
CA PRO A 401 -0.34 3.89 -15.26
C PRO A 401 0.69 3.30 -14.29
N LYS A 402 0.91 3.94 -13.13
CA LYS A 402 1.80 3.45 -12.08
C LYS A 402 1.15 2.42 -11.15
N ASN A 403 -0.11 2.03 -11.37
CA ASN A 403 -0.77 1.00 -10.58
C ASN A 403 -0.30 -0.41 -10.99
N THR A 404 0.74 -0.92 -10.34
CA THR A 404 1.28 -2.26 -10.62
C THR A 404 0.25 -3.37 -10.45
N VAL A 405 -0.64 -3.26 -9.47
CA VAL A 405 -1.64 -4.31 -9.17
C VAL A 405 -2.68 -4.41 -10.30
N ALA A 406 -3.07 -3.28 -10.90
CA ALA A 406 -3.97 -3.28 -12.05
C ALA A 406 -3.33 -3.95 -13.28
N TRP A 407 -2.05 -3.71 -13.52
CA TRP A 407 -1.31 -4.38 -14.58
C TRP A 407 -1.16 -5.89 -14.35
N GLN A 408 -0.85 -6.31 -13.13
CA GLN A 408 -0.80 -7.72 -12.74
C GLN A 408 -2.15 -8.41 -12.96
N GLY A 409 -3.25 -7.77 -12.53
CA GLY A 409 -4.60 -8.26 -12.78
C GLY A 409 -4.90 -8.38 -14.27
N LEU A 410 -4.49 -7.40 -15.08
CA LEU A 410 -4.68 -7.44 -16.53
C LEU A 410 -3.89 -8.59 -17.18
N GLU A 411 -2.61 -8.75 -16.82
CA GLU A 411 -1.80 -9.88 -17.28
C GLU A 411 -2.40 -11.23 -16.85
N ALA A 412 -2.87 -11.36 -15.62
CA ALA A 412 -3.50 -12.58 -15.10
C ALA A 412 -4.72 -13.00 -15.94
N VAL A 413 -5.60 -12.05 -16.30
CA VAL A 413 -6.77 -12.33 -17.16
C VAL A 413 -6.36 -12.89 -18.53
N PHE A 414 -5.29 -12.38 -19.13
CA PHE A 414 -4.76 -12.94 -20.37
C PHE A 414 -4.16 -14.32 -20.17
N GLN A 415 -3.41 -14.53 -19.10
CA GLN A 415 -2.81 -15.84 -18.79
C GLN A 415 -3.87 -16.90 -18.53
N ASP A 416 -4.92 -16.58 -17.78
CA ASP A 416 -6.04 -17.51 -17.50
C ASP A 416 -6.75 -17.93 -18.80
N ARG A 417 -6.95 -16.99 -19.73
CA ARG A 417 -7.47 -17.28 -21.08
C ARG A 417 -6.52 -18.16 -21.89
N LEU A 418 -5.22 -17.90 -21.83
CA LEU A 418 -4.21 -18.67 -22.59
C LEU A 418 -4.04 -20.09 -22.05
N ASN A 419 -4.29 -20.29 -20.75
CA ASN A 419 -4.30 -21.59 -20.09
C ASN A 419 -5.53 -22.46 -20.45
N ASP A 420 -6.51 -21.92 -21.17
CA ASP A 420 -7.61 -22.70 -21.72
C ASP A 420 -7.11 -23.63 -22.84
N ASN A 421 -7.30 -24.93 -22.64
CA ASN A 421 -6.86 -25.96 -23.58
C ASN A 421 -7.74 -26.00 -24.84
N ASP A 422 -8.98 -25.52 -24.76
CA ASP A 422 -9.95 -25.53 -25.85
C ASP A 422 -9.79 -24.33 -26.79
N LEU A 423 -8.87 -23.42 -26.47
CA LEU A 423 -8.60 -22.24 -27.26
C LEU A 423 -7.98 -22.61 -28.62
N LEU A 424 -8.65 -22.17 -29.71
CA LEU A 424 -8.13 -22.31 -31.07
C LEU A 424 -6.77 -21.61 -31.21
N LYS A 425 -5.87 -22.21 -32.00
CA LYS A 425 -4.52 -21.67 -32.22
C LYS A 425 -4.53 -20.19 -32.65
N ALA A 426 -5.38 -19.81 -33.60
CA ALA A 426 -5.47 -18.42 -34.06
C ALA A 426 -5.89 -17.44 -32.94
N SER A 427 -6.81 -17.87 -32.07
CA SER A 427 -7.21 -17.08 -30.89
C SER A 427 -6.10 -16.99 -29.86
N ARG A 428 -5.33 -18.07 -29.68
CA ARG A 428 -4.14 -18.10 -28.81
C ARG A 428 -3.08 -17.12 -29.33
N ASP A 429 -2.70 -17.22 -30.60
CA ASP A 429 -1.71 -16.33 -31.23
C ASP A 429 -2.14 -14.85 -31.11
N MET A 430 -3.44 -14.55 -31.28
CA MET A 430 -4.00 -13.21 -31.09
C MET A 430 -3.88 -12.73 -29.63
N LEU A 431 -4.25 -13.57 -28.65
CA LEU A 431 -4.15 -13.22 -27.23
C LEU A 431 -2.70 -13.06 -26.76
N GLU A 432 -1.78 -13.87 -27.27
CA GLU A 432 -0.34 -13.71 -26.99
C GLU A 432 0.19 -12.39 -27.54
N SER A 433 -0.24 -11.98 -28.74
CA SER A 433 0.09 -10.67 -29.31
C SER A 433 -0.47 -9.52 -28.47
N GLU A 434 -1.75 -9.60 -28.08
CA GLU A 434 -2.35 -8.57 -27.22
C GLU A 434 -1.66 -8.49 -25.85
N LEU A 435 -1.28 -9.63 -25.27
CA LEU A 435 -0.53 -9.68 -24.02
C LEU A 435 0.85 -9.01 -24.15
N ALA A 436 1.53 -9.21 -25.28
CA ALA A 436 2.79 -8.52 -25.56
C ALA A 436 2.61 -7.00 -25.63
N ASP A 437 1.54 -6.52 -26.28
CA ASP A 437 1.22 -5.09 -26.34
C ASP A 437 0.87 -4.52 -24.95
N VAL A 438 0.19 -5.31 -24.10
CA VAL A 438 -0.05 -4.96 -22.68
C VAL A 438 1.28 -4.83 -21.93
N ARG A 439 2.19 -5.80 -22.08
CA ARG A 439 3.51 -5.77 -21.43
C ARG A 439 4.36 -4.60 -21.91
N GLU A 440 4.31 -4.25 -23.19
CA GLU A 440 5.01 -3.08 -23.73
C GLU A 440 4.48 -1.77 -23.11
N ARG A 441 3.15 -1.61 -23.02
CA ARG A 441 2.53 -0.45 -22.33
C ARG A 441 2.89 -0.42 -20.84
N TRP A 442 2.90 -1.57 -20.18
CA TRP A 442 3.29 -1.67 -18.77
C TRP A 442 4.74 -1.24 -18.57
N VAL A 443 5.67 -1.77 -19.36
CA VAL A 443 7.10 -1.42 -19.28
C VAL A 443 7.35 0.05 -19.63
N ALA A 444 6.54 0.65 -20.52
CA ALA A 444 6.60 2.09 -20.78
C ALA A 444 6.10 2.93 -19.58
N ALA A 445 5.07 2.46 -18.87
CA ALA A 445 4.51 3.13 -17.71
C ALA A 445 5.37 2.97 -16.45
N ILE A 446 6.00 1.81 -16.27
CA ILE A 446 6.84 1.44 -15.13
C ILE A 446 8.14 0.83 -15.69
N PRO A 447 9.15 1.68 -16.01
CA PRO A 447 10.39 1.24 -16.63
C PRO A 447 11.13 0.13 -15.85
N ASP A 448 11.00 0.16 -14.52
CA ASP A 448 11.65 -0.74 -13.57
C ASP A 448 10.93 -2.10 -13.41
N ALA A 449 9.87 -2.36 -14.20
CA ALA A 449 9.20 -3.67 -14.25
C ALA A 449 10.07 -4.70 -15.00
N ILE A 450 11.20 -5.09 -14.40
CA ILE A 450 12.25 -5.93 -15.01
C ILE A 450 11.68 -7.27 -15.47
N GLU A 451 10.91 -7.98 -14.65
CA GLU A 451 10.33 -9.28 -15.00
C GLU A 451 9.38 -9.21 -16.20
N VAL A 452 8.55 -8.17 -16.26
CA VAL A 452 7.63 -7.94 -17.36
C VAL A 452 8.41 -7.70 -18.65
N ARG A 453 9.50 -6.94 -18.56
CA ARG A 453 10.42 -6.69 -19.68
C ARG A 453 11.14 -7.96 -20.12
N LEU A 454 11.56 -8.84 -19.20
CA LEU A 454 12.14 -10.16 -19.53
C LEU A 454 11.13 -10.99 -20.34
N LYS A 455 9.89 -11.11 -19.85
CA LYS A 455 8.81 -11.85 -20.54
C LYS A 455 8.46 -11.25 -21.90
N LEU A 456 8.49 -9.92 -22.03
CA LEU A 456 8.27 -9.23 -23.30
C LEU A 456 9.40 -9.55 -24.29
N VAL A 457 10.66 -9.47 -23.88
CA VAL A 457 11.79 -9.81 -24.74
C VAL A 457 11.70 -11.25 -25.24
N ASP A 458 11.36 -12.19 -24.36
CA ASP A 458 11.19 -13.60 -24.71
C ASP A 458 10.15 -13.77 -25.82
N TYR A 459 8.97 -13.17 -25.65
CA TYR A 459 7.92 -13.18 -26.67
C TYR A 459 8.39 -12.57 -28.00
N LEU A 460 9.00 -11.38 -27.95
CA LEU A 460 9.45 -10.66 -29.15
C LEU A 460 10.50 -11.46 -29.92
N LEU A 461 11.45 -12.11 -29.22
CA LEU A 461 12.49 -12.92 -29.85
C LEU A 461 11.95 -14.23 -30.44
N GLU A 462 11.01 -14.89 -29.76
CA GLU A 462 10.37 -16.10 -30.29
C GLU A 462 9.58 -15.83 -31.58
N ASN A 463 9.02 -14.62 -31.68
CA ASN A 463 8.23 -14.15 -32.83
C ASN A 463 9.05 -13.37 -33.90
N ASP A 464 10.38 -13.49 -33.90
CA ASP A 464 11.28 -12.81 -34.87
C ASP A 464 11.20 -11.28 -34.88
N GLN A 465 10.74 -10.66 -33.79
CA GLN A 465 10.66 -9.22 -33.64
C GLN A 465 11.93 -8.67 -32.99
N SER A 466 13.11 -9.08 -33.49
CA SER A 466 14.41 -8.68 -32.95
C SER A 466 14.51 -7.15 -32.84
N ASP A 467 14.12 -6.40 -33.88
CA ASP A 467 14.23 -4.94 -33.88
C ASP A 467 13.47 -4.28 -32.70
N ARG A 468 12.30 -4.79 -32.34
CA ARG A 468 11.54 -4.34 -31.16
C ARG A 468 12.23 -4.76 -29.87
N ALA A 469 12.73 -5.99 -29.78
CA ALA A 469 13.39 -6.50 -28.57
C ALA A 469 14.72 -5.80 -28.27
N LYS A 470 15.43 -5.28 -29.28
CA LYS A 470 16.78 -4.71 -29.14
C LYS A 470 16.87 -3.63 -28.07
N SER A 471 15.94 -2.68 -28.04
CA SER A 471 15.95 -1.59 -27.06
C SER A 471 15.73 -2.10 -25.63
N HIS A 472 14.87 -3.10 -25.45
CA HIS A 472 14.61 -3.72 -24.16
C HIS A 472 15.81 -4.55 -23.67
N VAL A 473 16.50 -5.26 -24.56
CA VAL A 473 17.74 -5.99 -24.22
C VAL A 473 18.86 -5.04 -23.81
N GLN A 474 19.07 -3.97 -24.58
CA GLN A 474 20.06 -2.95 -24.24
C GLN A 474 19.77 -2.32 -22.89
N TRP A 475 18.50 -2.00 -22.62
CA TRP A 475 18.07 -1.50 -21.32
C TRP A 475 18.39 -2.50 -20.20
N LEU A 476 17.97 -3.77 -20.32
CA LEU A 476 18.23 -4.81 -19.32
C LEU A 476 19.71 -5.03 -19.05
N SER A 477 20.54 -4.97 -20.10
CA SER A 477 21.99 -5.13 -19.98
C SER A 477 22.69 -3.94 -19.31
N GLY A 478 22.08 -2.75 -19.38
CA GLY A 478 22.61 -1.52 -18.77
C GLY A 478 22.07 -1.24 -17.36
N THR A 479 20.97 -1.88 -16.96
CA THR A 479 20.37 -1.71 -15.64
C THR A 479 21.14 -2.49 -14.58
N HIS A 480 21.47 -1.83 -13.47
CA HIS A 480 21.99 -2.50 -12.28
C HIS A 480 20.84 -3.20 -11.55
N THR A 481 20.73 -4.51 -11.72
CA THR A 481 19.72 -5.35 -11.07
C THR A 481 20.36 -6.62 -10.54
N ASP A 482 19.90 -7.08 -9.38
CA ASP A 482 20.33 -8.35 -8.79
C ASP A 482 19.73 -9.56 -9.52
N ASN A 483 18.71 -9.36 -10.35
CA ASN A 483 18.13 -10.42 -11.18
C ASN A 483 19.16 -10.88 -12.25
N PRO A 484 19.71 -12.10 -12.14
CA PRO A 484 20.77 -12.59 -13.02
C PRO A 484 20.27 -12.93 -14.43
N LEU A 485 18.96 -13.07 -14.63
CA LEU A 485 18.37 -13.25 -15.96
C LEU A 485 18.46 -11.98 -16.80
N ALA A 486 18.38 -10.80 -16.17
CA ALA A 486 18.58 -9.53 -16.85
C ALA A 486 20.03 -9.38 -17.34
N GLY A 487 21.01 -9.72 -16.49
CA GLY A 487 22.42 -9.74 -16.88
C GLY A 487 22.73 -10.78 -17.97
N ALA A 488 22.00 -11.90 -17.99
CA ALA A 488 22.12 -12.92 -19.03
C ALA A 488 21.41 -12.55 -20.35
N MET A 489 20.66 -11.44 -20.41
CA MET A 489 19.79 -11.16 -21.56
C MET A 489 20.58 -10.92 -22.85
N GLN A 490 21.78 -10.34 -22.76
CA GLN A 490 22.63 -10.10 -23.94
C GLN A 490 23.17 -11.42 -24.54
N TRP A 491 23.45 -12.42 -23.70
CA TRP A 491 23.74 -13.79 -24.11
C TRP A 491 22.54 -14.42 -24.81
N LYS A 492 21.36 -14.37 -24.16
CA LYS A 492 20.13 -14.96 -24.69
C LYS A 492 19.75 -14.38 -26.05
N TRP A 493 19.88 -13.06 -26.20
CA TRP A 493 19.72 -12.35 -27.47
C TRP A 493 20.62 -12.92 -28.57
N ASN A 494 21.93 -13.04 -28.31
CA ASN A 494 22.87 -13.55 -29.32
C ASN A 494 22.56 -15.00 -29.70
N LEU A 495 22.18 -15.81 -28.71
CA LEU A 495 21.77 -17.20 -28.94
C LEU A 495 20.49 -17.30 -29.80
N LEU A 496 19.45 -16.54 -29.48
CA LEU A 496 18.20 -16.54 -30.25
C LEU A 496 18.36 -15.92 -31.64
N GLU A 497 19.26 -14.93 -31.79
CA GLU A 497 19.61 -14.36 -33.09
C GLU A 497 20.36 -15.38 -33.96
N ALA A 498 21.26 -16.19 -33.39
CA ALA A 498 21.86 -17.32 -34.10
C ALA A 498 20.79 -18.30 -34.61
N MET A 499 19.81 -18.66 -33.77
CA MET A 499 18.68 -19.52 -34.15
C MET A 499 17.82 -18.89 -35.26
N ARG A 500 17.60 -17.57 -35.23
CA ARG A 500 16.89 -16.82 -36.27
C ARG A 500 17.63 -16.87 -37.61
N LEU A 501 18.95 -16.67 -37.59
CA LEU A 501 19.79 -16.72 -38.80
C LEU A 501 19.74 -18.10 -39.47
N CYS A 502 19.58 -19.18 -38.70
CA CYS A 502 19.44 -20.53 -39.24
C CYS A 502 18.13 -20.81 -40.00
N ARG A 503 17.13 -19.90 -39.94
CA ARG A 503 15.87 -20.03 -40.69
C ARG A 503 16.11 -20.03 -42.20
N ARG A 504 17.00 -19.15 -42.70
CA ARG A 504 17.28 -18.98 -44.14
C ARG A 504 18.73 -19.35 -44.44
N LYS A 505 18.93 -20.20 -45.46
CA LYS A 505 20.28 -20.63 -45.89
C LYS A 505 21.21 -19.45 -46.20
N SER A 506 20.67 -18.35 -46.73
CA SER A 506 21.42 -17.13 -47.06
C SER A 506 22.05 -16.42 -45.85
N TRP A 507 21.57 -16.70 -44.64
CA TRP A 507 22.03 -16.04 -43.41
C TRP A 507 22.85 -16.96 -42.51
N LEU A 508 22.95 -18.25 -42.87
CA LEU A 508 23.53 -19.28 -42.02
C LEU A 508 25.00 -19.02 -41.68
N SER A 509 25.75 -18.42 -42.60
CA SER A 509 27.16 -18.06 -42.38
C SER A 509 27.40 -17.07 -41.23
N GLN A 510 26.37 -16.34 -40.79
CA GLN A 510 26.47 -15.39 -39.67
C GLN A 510 26.12 -16.04 -38.31
N ALA A 511 25.55 -17.25 -38.31
CA ALA A 511 25.15 -17.91 -37.06
C ALA A 511 26.35 -18.27 -36.15
N PRO A 512 27.50 -18.75 -36.66
CA PRO A 512 28.67 -19.01 -35.84
C PRO A 512 29.18 -17.78 -35.07
N ASP A 513 29.25 -16.62 -35.74
CA ASP A 513 29.67 -15.36 -35.10
C ASP A 513 28.76 -14.97 -33.91
N ARG A 514 27.45 -15.23 -34.05
CA ARG A 514 26.48 -15.00 -32.97
C ARG A 514 26.63 -16.00 -31.83
N LEU A 515 26.92 -17.27 -32.12
CA LEU A 515 27.23 -18.27 -31.10
C LEU A 515 28.52 -17.93 -30.35
N ASP A 516 29.55 -17.42 -31.04
CA ASP A 516 30.79 -16.97 -30.40
C ASP A 516 30.56 -15.74 -29.51
N ALA A 517 29.72 -14.80 -29.96
CA ALA A 517 29.30 -13.66 -29.15
C ALA A 517 28.52 -14.12 -27.90
N ALA A 518 27.62 -15.10 -28.04
CA ALA A 518 26.93 -15.70 -26.91
C ALA A 518 27.91 -16.40 -25.96
N GLN A 519 28.87 -17.18 -26.46
CA GLN A 519 29.88 -17.86 -25.62
C GLN A 519 30.67 -16.88 -24.75
N ARG A 520 31.06 -15.72 -25.29
CA ARG A 520 31.78 -14.67 -24.52
C ARG A 520 30.96 -14.07 -23.38
N GLN A 521 29.64 -14.17 -23.45
CA GLN A 521 28.68 -13.63 -22.49
C GLN A 521 27.97 -14.74 -21.70
N TRP A 522 28.45 -15.98 -21.79
CA TRP A 522 27.77 -17.13 -21.19
C TRP A 522 27.66 -16.94 -19.68
N PRO A 523 26.45 -17.02 -19.09
CA PRO A 523 26.28 -16.83 -17.66
C PRO A 523 27.05 -17.88 -16.87
N LYS A 524 27.81 -17.45 -15.86
CA LYS A 524 28.63 -18.37 -15.03
C LYS A 524 27.81 -19.44 -14.30
N TRP A 525 26.53 -19.18 -14.07
CA TRP A 525 25.62 -20.09 -13.38
C TRP A 525 24.96 -21.12 -14.31
N LEU A 526 25.17 -21.02 -15.64
CA LEU A 526 24.57 -21.88 -16.66
C LEU A 526 25.63 -22.81 -17.27
N SER A 527 25.30 -24.09 -17.47
CA SER A 527 26.25 -25.03 -18.10
C SER A 527 26.55 -24.63 -19.55
N GLN A 528 27.81 -24.83 -19.98
CA GLN A 528 28.25 -24.65 -21.38
C GLN A 528 28.16 -25.94 -22.21
N ASP A 529 27.73 -27.06 -21.62
CA ASP A 529 27.75 -28.38 -22.26
C ASP A 529 26.87 -28.45 -23.51
N TRP A 530 25.88 -27.57 -23.63
CA TRP A 530 24.98 -27.51 -24.79
C TRP A 530 25.58 -26.77 -26.00
N LEU A 531 26.60 -25.92 -25.80
CA LEU A 531 27.18 -25.10 -26.87
C LEU A 531 27.77 -25.91 -28.03
N PRO A 532 28.53 -27.01 -27.80
CA PRO A 532 29.00 -27.89 -28.87
C PRO A 532 27.86 -28.44 -29.74
N TYR A 533 26.74 -28.84 -29.13
CA TYR A 533 25.57 -29.34 -29.86
C TYR A 533 24.90 -28.25 -30.70
N LEU A 534 24.86 -27.01 -30.20
CA LEU A 534 24.35 -25.86 -30.96
C LEU A 534 25.19 -25.59 -32.21
N ARG A 535 26.52 -25.68 -32.11
CA ARG A 535 27.42 -25.52 -33.27
C ARG A 535 27.24 -26.65 -34.28
N ALA A 536 27.24 -27.90 -33.83
CA ALA A 536 26.99 -29.04 -34.69
C ALA A 536 25.61 -29.00 -35.37
N ALA A 537 24.60 -28.41 -34.71
CA ALA A 537 23.30 -28.18 -35.32
C ALA A 537 23.31 -27.12 -36.42
N VAL A 538 24.17 -26.10 -36.33
CA VAL A 538 24.41 -25.13 -37.40
C VAL A 538 25.11 -25.80 -38.59
N ASP A 539 26.10 -26.65 -38.34
CA ASP A 539 26.83 -27.38 -39.38
C ASP A 539 25.94 -28.41 -40.09
N LEU A 540 25.13 -29.15 -39.32
CA LEU A 540 24.09 -30.02 -39.84
C LEU A 540 23.11 -29.22 -40.72
N ARG A 541 22.66 -28.05 -40.25
CA ARG A 541 21.80 -27.14 -41.02
C ARG A 541 22.47 -26.65 -42.32
N ALA A 542 23.80 -26.56 -42.35
CA ALA A 542 24.60 -26.20 -43.52
C ALA A 542 24.77 -27.35 -44.52
N GLY A 543 24.40 -28.58 -44.13
CA GLY A 543 24.47 -29.78 -44.96
C GLY A 543 25.57 -30.76 -44.55
N ASP A 544 26.29 -30.52 -43.46
CA ASP A 544 27.23 -31.49 -42.90
C ASP A 544 26.49 -32.52 -42.05
N ALA A 545 26.03 -33.59 -42.70
CA ALA A 545 25.29 -34.66 -42.05
C ALA A 545 26.07 -35.36 -40.91
N LYS A 546 27.41 -35.27 -40.90
CA LYS A 546 28.26 -35.96 -39.92
C LYS A 546 28.56 -35.12 -38.68
N ALA A 547 28.17 -33.85 -38.67
CA ALA A 547 28.48 -32.94 -37.55
C ALA A 547 27.94 -33.45 -36.19
N MET A 548 26.85 -34.22 -36.19
CA MET A 548 26.26 -34.79 -34.97
C MET A 548 26.83 -36.16 -34.57
N ASP A 549 27.57 -36.83 -35.46
CA ASP A 549 28.10 -38.18 -35.22
C ASP A 549 29.25 -38.18 -34.19
N SER A 550 29.84 -37.01 -33.91
CA SER A 550 30.94 -36.88 -32.94
C SER A 550 30.50 -36.93 -31.47
N PHE A 551 29.20 -36.90 -31.19
CA PHE A 551 28.66 -36.94 -29.83
C PHE A 551 28.12 -38.33 -29.52
N GLY A 552 28.22 -38.74 -28.25
CA GLY A 552 27.79 -40.04 -27.77
C GLY A 552 26.33 -40.38 -28.07
N ASP A 553 26.00 -41.66 -28.00
CA ASP A 553 24.65 -42.20 -28.21
C ASP A 553 23.85 -42.34 -26.90
N ASP A 554 24.32 -41.71 -25.81
CA ASP A 554 23.61 -41.71 -24.55
C ASP A 554 22.35 -40.83 -24.63
N PRO A 555 21.31 -41.09 -23.80
CA PRO A 555 20.05 -40.36 -23.90
C PRO A 555 20.13 -38.87 -23.59
N LEU A 556 21.11 -38.42 -22.81
CA LEU A 556 21.35 -37.00 -22.56
C LEU A 556 21.87 -36.33 -23.83
N SER A 557 22.92 -36.89 -24.44
CA SER A 557 23.46 -36.44 -25.72
C SER A 557 22.39 -36.43 -26.81
N ALA A 558 21.58 -37.50 -26.93
CA ALA A 558 20.48 -37.55 -27.89
C ALA A 558 19.45 -36.41 -27.67
N CYS A 559 19.09 -36.12 -26.41
CA CYS A 559 18.20 -35.00 -26.08
C CYS A 559 18.83 -33.65 -26.43
N MET A 560 20.13 -33.46 -26.13
CA MET A 560 20.86 -32.23 -26.46
C MET A 560 20.99 -32.02 -27.98
N LYS A 561 21.31 -33.08 -28.75
CA LYS A 561 21.33 -33.10 -30.22
C LYS A 561 19.98 -32.66 -30.78
N LEU A 562 18.89 -33.32 -30.36
CA LEU A 562 17.55 -33.02 -30.84
C LEU A 562 17.12 -31.59 -30.47
N ALA A 563 17.36 -31.16 -29.24
CA ALA A 563 17.03 -29.81 -28.77
C ALA A 563 17.78 -28.74 -29.58
N ALA A 564 19.09 -28.93 -29.80
CA ALA A 564 19.92 -28.02 -30.59
C ALA A 564 19.45 -27.97 -32.05
N ALA A 565 19.23 -29.13 -32.68
CA ALA A 565 18.77 -29.23 -34.06
C ALA A 565 17.40 -28.56 -34.28
N GLN A 566 16.44 -28.79 -33.37
CA GLN A 566 15.13 -28.13 -33.43
C GLN A 566 15.26 -26.60 -33.33
N ARG A 567 16.12 -26.12 -32.43
CA ARG A 567 16.35 -24.69 -32.21
C ARG A 567 17.09 -24.03 -33.38
N MET A 568 18.03 -24.73 -33.99
CA MET A 568 18.73 -24.29 -35.21
C MET A 568 17.94 -24.57 -36.51
N ARG A 569 16.65 -24.89 -36.41
CA ARG A 569 15.72 -25.02 -37.54
C ARG A 569 16.22 -26.02 -38.60
N VAL A 570 16.84 -27.11 -38.13
CA VAL A 570 17.22 -28.26 -38.96
C VAL A 570 15.95 -28.82 -39.64
N PRO A 571 16.00 -29.22 -40.93
CA PRO A 571 14.83 -29.73 -41.64
C PRO A 571 14.18 -30.95 -40.97
N ALA A 572 12.87 -31.08 -41.12
CA ALA A 572 12.10 -32.15 -40.48
C ALA A 572 12.57 -33.58 -40.83
N ALA A 573 13.16 -33.77 -42.02
CA ALA A 573 13.71 -35.07 -42.43
C ALA A 573 14.87 -35.53 -41.53
N GLU A 574 15.78 -34.62 -41.20
CA GLU A 574 16.94 -34.87 -40.32
C GLU A 574 16.51 -34.91 -38.85
N LEU A 575 15.51 -34.13 -38.45
CA LEU A 575 14.95 -34.22 -37.09
C LEU A 575 14.34 -35.59 -36.78
N LYS A 576 13.91 -36.34 -37.80
CA LYS A 576 13.32 -37.67 -37.62
C LYS A 576 14.33 -38.70 -37.10
N SER A 577 15.58 -38.66 -37.56
CA SER A 577 16.62 -39.59 -37.08
C SER A 577 17.01 -39.25 -35.64
N LEU A 578 17.27 -37.97 -35.35
CA LEU A 578 17.60 -37.50 -34.00
C LEU A 578 16.48 -37.81 -33.00
N ARG A 579 15.22 -37.71 -33.43
CA ARG A 579 14.08 -38.10 -32.60
C ARG A 579 14.06 -39.61 -32.33
N ALA A 580 14.35 -40.44 -33.33
CA ALA A 580 14.42 -41.88 -33.16
C ALA A 580 15.51 -42.30 -32.18
N GLU A 581 16.66 -41.59 -32.14
CA GLU A 581 17.71 -41.79 -31.13
C GLU A 581 17.20 -41.49 -29.71
N VAL A 582 16.48 -40.37 -29.53
CA VAL A 582 15.88 -40.03 -28.23
C VAL A 582 14.84 -41.07 -27.81
N ASP A 583 13.95 -41.48 -28.72
CA ASP A 583 12.93 -42.50 -28.45
C ASP A 583 13.58 -43.86 -28.08
N ALA A 584 14.66 -44.25 -28.77
CA ALA A 584 15.42 -45.47 -28.48
C ALA A 584 16.15 -45.39 -27.13
N GLY A 585 16.74 -44.25 -26.80
CA GLY A 585 17.37 -44.01 -25.50
C GLY A 585 16.36 -44.04 -24.36
N LEU A 586 15.18 -43.45 -24.55
CA LEU A 586 14.10 -43.44 -23.57
C LEU A 586 13.45 -44.81 -23.38
N ALA A 587 13.41 -45.66 -24.42
CA ALA A 587 12.94 -47.04 -24.29
C ALA A 587 13.81 -47.84 -23.29
N LYS A 588 15.07 -47.43 -23.09
CA LYS A 588 16.02 -48.00 -22.13
C LYS A 588 16.19 -47.13 -20.87
N ALA A 589 15.31 -46.17 -20.62
CA ALA A 589 15.47 -45.22 -19.52
C ALA A 589 15.54 -45.89 -18.14
N THR A 590 14.92 -47.05 -17.96
CA THR A 590 14.99 -47.85 -16.73
C THR A 590 16.38 -48.42 -16.46
N GLU A 591 17.21 -48.60 -17.49
CA GLU A 591 18.58 -49.13 -17.39
C GLU A 591 19.62 -48.04 -17.11
N LEU A 592 19.27 -46.76 -17.28
CA LEU A 592 20.19 -45.65 -17.08
C LEU A 592 20.61 -45.52 -15.62
N SER A 593 21.81 -45.01 -15.34
CA SER A 593 22.18 -44.69 -13.95
C SER A 593 21.39 -43.47 -13.44
N THR A 594 21.25 -43.36 -12.12
CA THR A 594 20.60 -42.18 -11.51
C THR A 594 21.34 -40.89 -11.87
N ASP A 595 22.67 -40.93 -11.92
CA ASP A 595 23.51 -39.78 -12.32
C ASP A 595 23.19 -39.27 -13.74
N HIS A 596 22.92 -40.18 -14.70
CA HIS A 596 22.49 -39.79 -16.05
C HIS A 596 21.11 -39.12 -16.03
N LEU A 597 20.14 -39.69 -15.31
CA LEU A 597 18.79 -39.12 -15.19
C LEU A 597 18.81 -37.74 -14.52
N VAL A 598 19.64 -37.56 -13.48
CA VAL A 598 19.86 -36.29 -12.80
C VAL A 598 20.51 -35.26 -13.75
N SER A 599 21.48 -35.68 -14.56
CA SER A 599 22.11 -34.81 -15.56
C SER A 599 21.14 -34.39 -16.67
N MET A 600 20.25 -35.30 -17.11
CA MET A 600 19.13 -34.96 -17.99
C MET A 600 18.18 -33.94 -17.37
N ALA A 601 17.78 -34.15 -16.11
CA ALA A 601 16.91 -33.21 -15.40
C ALA A 601 17.57 -31.82 -15.28
N SER A 602 18.88 -31.78 -14.96
CA SER A 602 19.65 -30.53 -14.91
C SER A 602 19.66 -29.78 -16.25
N PHE A 603 19.87 -30.48 -17.36
CA PHE A 603 19.78 -29.88 -18.70
C PHE A 603 18.40 -29.27 -18.98
N PHE A 604 17.32 -29.99 -18.65
CA PHE A 604 15.97 -29.47 -18.85
C PHE A 604 15.62 -28.32 -17.91
N TRP A 605 16.15 -28.34 -16.68
CA TRP A 605 16.04 -27.22 -15.76
C TRP A 605 16.76 -25.98 -16.31
N ASP A 606 17.95 -26.13 -16.89
CA ASP A 606 18.71 -25.06 -17.56
C ASP A 606 17.92 -24.43 -18.71
N LEU A 607 17.30 -25.26 -19.54
CA LEU A 607 16.40 -24.80 -20.59
C LEU A 607 15.17 -24.07 -20.02
N ARG A 608 14.53 -24.63 -18.99
CA ARG A 608 13.33 -24.05 -18.35
C ARG A 608 13.62 -22.69 -17.71
N ARG A 609 14.68 -22.59 -16.89
CA ARG A 609 15.03 -21.36 -16.16
C ARG A 609 15.52 -20.23 -17.07
N THR A 610 16.05 -20.57 -18.25
CA THR A 610 16.43 -19.59 -19.27
C THR A 610 15.29 -19.26 -20.22
N GLY A 611 14.10 -19.84 -20.05
CA GLY A 611 12.95 -19.63 -20.94
C GLY A 611 13.15 -20.20 -22.35
N LEU A 612 14.01 -21.21 -22.50
CA LEU A 612 14.23 -21.92 -23.75
C LEU A 612 13.38 -23.19 -23.76
N VAL A 613 12.21 -23.14 -24.41
CA VAL A 613 11.34 -24.30 -24.66
C VAL A 613 12.09 -25.45 -25.38
N TYR A 614 11.96 -26.68 -24.88
CA TYR A 614 12.26 -27.90 -25.63
C TYR A 614 10.96 -28.45 -26.23
N PRO A 615 10.73 -28.36 -27.56
CA PRO A 615 9.45 -28.73 -28.17
C PRO A 615 8.98 -30.16 -27.88
N ALA A 616 9.92 -31.10 -27.71
CA ALA A 616 9.60 -32.50 -27.44
C ALA A 616 9.51 -32.84 -25.94
N TYR A 617 9.54 -31.83 -25.05
CA TYR A 617 9.56 -32.03 -23.61
C TYR A 617 8.38 -32.87 -23.11
N ARG A 618 7.17 -32.59 -23.59
CA ARG A 618 5.95 -33.32 -23.16
C ARG A 618 6.03 -34.83 -23.40
N MET A 619 6.78 -35.27 -24.42
CA MET A 619 6.92 -36.69 -24.78
C MET A 619 8.08 -37.37 -24.04
N HIS A 620 9.16 -36.62 -23.79
CA HIS A 620 10.42 -37.16 -23.30
C HIS A 620 10.64 -36.87 -21.81
N GLY A 621 10.37 -35.63 -21.41
CA GLY A 621 10.61 -35.08 -20.07
C GLY A 621 9.88 -35.84 -18.97
N THR A 622 8.58 -36.00 -19.15
CA THR A 622 7.70 -36.64 -18.17
C THR A 622 8.08 -38.10 -17.90
N LYS A 623 8.51 -38.84 -18.93
CA LYS A 623 8.88 -40.26 -18.80
C LYS A 623 10.11 -40.47 -17.93
N PHE A 624 11.20 -39.75 -18.20
CA PHE A 624 12.43 -39.94 -17.44
C PHE A 624 12.30 -39.34 -16.03
N LEU A 625 11.56 -38.24 -15.87
CA LEU A 625 11.28 -37.67 -14.55
C LEU A 625 10.46 -38.61 -13.69
N GLN A 626 9.51 -39.35 -14.27
CA GLN A 626 8.79 -40.40 -13.55
C GLN A 626 9.75 -41.48 -13.03
N ILE A 627 10.65 -41.98 -13.89
CA ILE A 627 11.65 -42.99 -13.48
C ILE A 627 12.57 -42.44 -12.39
N LEU A 628 13.02 -41.19 -12.52
CA LEU A 628 13.86 -40.55 -11.51
C LEU A 628 13.12 -40.37 -10.18
N LYS A 629 11.84 -39.96 -10.24
CA LYS A 629 10.97 -39.86 -9.06
C LYS A 629 10.81 -41.22 -8.38
N ASP A 630 10.50 -42.27 -9.14
CA ASP A 630 10.34 -43.62 -8.59
C ASP A 630 11.62 -44.10 -7.88
N ARG A 631 12.80 -43.71 -8.37
CA ARG A 631 14.09 -44.00 -7.71
C ARG A 631 14.31 -43.18 -6.44
N PHE A 632 13.97 -41.89 -6.45
CA PHE A 632 14.03 -41.06 -5.24
C PHE A 632 13.05 -41.53 -4.18
N ASP A 633 11.88 -42.03 -4.56
CA ASP A 633 10.90 -42.62 -3.63
C ASP A 633 11.37 -43.97 -3.08
N ALA A 634 12.11 -44.76 -3.88
CA ALA A 634 12.65 -46.06 -3.46
C ALA A 634 13.89 -45.92 -2.57
N ASP A 635 14.74 -44.92 -2.79
CA ASP A 635 15.95 -44.68 -2.03
C ASP A 635 16.14 -43.19 -1.70
N ASN A 636 15.74 -42.81 -0.49
CA ASN A 636 15.85 -41.46 0.02
C ASN A 636 17.30 -40.96 0.13
N HIS A 637 18.29 -41.86 0.24
CA HIS A 637 19.71 -41.48 0.37
C HIS A 637 20.24 -40.81 -0.91
N LEU A 638 19.67 -41.17 -2.07
CA LEU A 638 20.00 -40.54 -3.35
C LEU A 638 19.71 -39.04 -3.36
N VAL A 639 18.78 -38.58 -2.52
CA VAL A 639 18.48 -37.16 -2.37
C VAL A 639 19.22 -36.57 -1.18
N SER A 640 19.07 -37.14 0.02
CA SER A 640 19.55 -36.53 1.27
C SER A 640 21.07 -36.36 1.31
N GLU A 641 21.84 -37.30 0.75
CA GLU A 641 23.31 -37.23 0.71
C GLU A 641 23.85 -36.34 -0.43
N HIS A 642 23.01 -35.99 -1.39
CA HIS A 642 23.40 -35.27 -2.61
C HIS A 642 22.69 -33.93 -2.78
N LEU A 643 22.10 -33.36 -1.72
CA LEU A 643 21.45 -32.05 -1.78
C LEU A 643 22.41 -30.91 -2.14
N ASP A 644 23.72 -31.07 -1.89
CA ASP A 644 24.74 -30.11 -2.30
C ASP A 644 25.04 -30.17 -3.82
N ASP A 645 24.69 -31.27 -4.49
CA ASP A 645 24.81 -31.37 -5.95
C ASP A 645 23.74 -30.48 -6.62
N SER A 646 24.19 -29.46 -7.32
CA SER A 646 23.34 -28.57 -8.13
C SER A 646 22.42 -29.31 -9.10
N ARG A 647 22.84 -30.47 -9.63
CA ARG A 647 22.05 -31.26 -10.58
C ARG A 647 20.87 -31.96 -9.89
N VAL A 648 21.07 -32.45 -8.66
CA VAL A 648 19.98 -33.04 -7.86
C VAL A 648 18.97 -31.96 -7.49
N ARG A 649 19.42 -30.78 -7.06
CA ARG A 649 18.53 -29.62 -6.80
C ARG A 649 17.73 -29.23 -8.04
N ALA A 650 18.38 -29.12 -9.19
CA ALA A 650 17.73 -28.84 -10.47
C ALA A 650 16.67 -29.89 -10.83
N ALA A 651 16.94 -31.17 -10.58
CA ALA A 651 15.97 -32.25 -10.80
C ALA A 651 14.72 -32.10 -9.93
N LEU A 652 14.90 -31.79 -8.64
CA LEU A 652 13.80 -31.58 -7.70
C LEU A 652 12.94 -30.37 -8.10
N PHE A 653 13.57 -29.24 -8.44
CA PHE A 653 12.85 -28.05 -8.90
C PHE A 653 12.07 -28.31 -10.19
N LEU A 654 12.67 -29.03 -11.14
CA LEU A 654 11.99 -29.40 -12.39
C LEU A 654 10.78 -30.31 -12.12
N MET A 655 10.91 -31.31 -11.25
CA MET A 655 9.79 -32.18 -10.85
C MET A 655 8.63 -31.38 -10.24
N ALA A 656 8.94 -30.41 -9.36
CA ALA A 656 7.90 -29.56 -8.76
C ALA A 656 7.24 -28.64 -9.80
N GLU A 657 8.02 -28.04 -10.71
CA GLU A 657 7.51 -27.20 -11.80
C GLU A 657 6.55 -27.97 -12.72
N GLU A 658 6.83 -29.25 -12.97
CA GLU A 658 6.00 -30.14 -13.79
C GLU A 658 4.87 -30.82 -13.02
N GLY A 659 4.70 -30.51 -11.73
CA GLY A 659 3.58 -30.98 -10.92
C GLY A 659 3.67 -32.43 -10.46
N PHE A 660 4.86 -33.05 -10.43
CA PHE A 660 5.03 -34.44 -9.96
C PHE A 660 4.68 -34.64 -8.47
N PHE A 661 4.66 -33.57 -7.69
CA PHE A 661 4.28 -33.58 -6.27
C PHE A 661 2.85 -33.12 -6.02
N ASN A 662 2.09 -32.87 -7.09
CA ASN A 662 0.72 -32.39 -7.01
C ASN A 662 -0.21 -33.31 -7.78
N SER A 663 -1.27 -33.76 -7.13
CA SER A 663 -2.48 -34.18 -7.82
C SER A 663 -3.42 -32.98 -7.97
N MET A 664 -4.54 -33.13 -8.70
CA MET A 664 -5.54 -32.06 -8.81
C MET A 664 -6.09 -31.58 -7.46
N ARG A 665 -6.00 -32.41 -6.40
CA ARG A 665 -6.59 -32.12 -5.08
C ARG A 665 -5.55 -32.11 -3.96
N ASP A 666 -4.65 -33.08 -3.97
CA ASP A 666 -3.73 -33.35 -2.86
C ASP A 666 -2.26 -33.12 -3.25
N LEU A 667 -1.48 -32.64 -2.29
CA LEU A 667 -0.02 -32.63 -2.34
C LEU A 667 0.49 -34.02 -1.96
N TYR A 668 1.34 -34.60 -2.82
CA TYR A 668 2.05 -35.83 -2.53
C TYR A 668 3.53 -35.51 -2.39
N PHE A 669 4.01 -35.45 -1.15
CA PHE A 669 5.44 -35.33 -0.88
C PHE A 669 6.03 -36.70 -0.50
N PRO A 670 7.14 -37.10 -1.15
CA PRO A 670 7.93 -38.26 -0.73
C PRO A 670 8.34 -38.16 0.74
N THR A 671 8.65 -39.29 1.38
CA THR A 671 9.00 -39.33 2.81
C THR A 671 10.18 -38.42 3.15
N PHE A 672 11.18 -38.31 2.28
CA PHE A 672 12.32 -37.41 2.49
C PHE A 672 11.99 -35.91 2.44
N MET A 673 10.82 -35.54 1.93
CA MET A 673 10.32 -34.15 1.93
C MET A 673 9.34 -33.87 3.07
N ARG A 674 8.85 -34.89 3.80
CA ARG A 674 7.82 -34.64 4.81
C ARG A 674 8.36 -33.78 5.96
N PRO A 675 7.58 -32.83 6.49
CA PRO A 675 7.96 -31.99 7.60
C PRO A 675 7.92 -32.80 8.91
N ASP A 676 8.80 -33.79 9.04
CA ASP A 676 8.89 -34.61 10.25
C ASP A 676 9.76 -33.85 11.25
N THR A 677 9.17 -32.88 11.96
CA THR A 677 9.71 -32.12 13.13
C THR A 677 10.97 -31.26 12.92
N ARG A 678 11.70 -31.41 11.82
CA ARG A 678 12.93 -30.66 11.54
C ARG A 678 12.72 -29.58 10.49
N PRO A 679 13.46 -28.45 10.56
CA PRO A 679 13.48 -27.49 9.46
C PRO A 679 13.99 -28.19 8.19
N LEU A 680 13.23 -28.07 7.10
CA LEU A 680 13.62 -28.66 5.82
C LEU A 680 14.86 -27.93 5.28
N PRO A 681 15.83 -28.65 4.70
CA PRO A 681 16.89 -28.05 3.92
C PRO A 681 16.33 -27.10 2.85
N PRO A 682 16.99 -25.97 2.55
CA PRO A 682 16.46 -24.96 1.64
C PRO A 682 16.02 -25.49 0.25
N PRO A 683 16.76 -26.42 -0.41
CA PRO A 683 16.31 -26.98 -1.68
C PRO A 683 15.00 -27.77 -1.56
N LEU A 684 14.79 -28.50 -0.47
CA LEU A 684 13.54 -29.25 -0.24
C LEU A 684 12.38 -28.29 0.07
N ALA A 685 12.61 -27.28 0.91
CA ALA A 685 11.61 -26.25 1.19
C ALA A 685 11.19 -25.47 -0.07
N ALA A 686 12.15 -25.15 -0.94
CA ALA A 686 11.87 -24.50 -2.23
C ALA A 686 11.08 -25.42 -3.15
N THR A 687 11.45 -26.69 -3.23
CA THR A 687 10.73 -27.69 -4.04
C THR A 687 9.27 -27.82 -3.58
N GLN A 688 9.02 -27.87 -2.27
CA GLN A 688 7.67 -27.86 -1.71
C GLN A 688 6.91 -26.57 -2.02
N SER A 689 7.56 -25.41 -1.87
CA SER A 689 6.95 -24.12 -2.14
C SER A 689 6.52 -23.98 -3.61
N ILE A 690 7.37 -24.41 -4.56
CA ILE A 690 7.02 -24.47 -5.99
C ILE A 690 5.79 -25.37 -6.20
N ALA A 691 5.81 -26.57 -5.62
CA ALA A 691 4.69 -27.50 -5.72
C ALA A 691 3.40 -26.86 -5.18
N ILE A 692 3.43 -26.25 -4.00
CA ILE A 692 2.26 -25.58 -3.41
C ILE A 692 1.76 -24.43 -4.30
N LEU A 693 2.65 -23.59 -4.83
CA LEU A 693 2.30 -22.47 -5.73
C LEU A 693 1.67 -22.93 -7.04
N LYS A 694 1.93 -24.17 -7.48
CA LYS A 694 1.29 -24.75 -8.67
C LYS A 694 -0.12 -25.29 -8.41
N ARG A 695 -0.57 -25.38 -7.15
CA ARG A 695 -1.95 -25.78 -6.85
C ARG A 695 -2.91 -24.68 -7.29
N ARG A 696 -4.06 -25.09 -7.84
CA ARG A 696 -5.16 -24.16 -8.15
C ARG A 696 -5.91 -23.70 -6.89
N VAL A 697 -5.87 -24.50 -5.82
CA VAL A 697 -6.65 -24.31 -4.60
C VAL A 697 -5.71 -23.96 -3.45
N ASN A 698 -6.01 -22.87 -2.74
CA ASN A 698 -5.16 -22.31 -1.67
C ASN A 698 -5.43 -22.87 -0.26
N TRP A 699 -6.24 -23.93 -0.16
CA TRP A 699 -6.67 -24.44 1.14
C TRP A 699 -5.48 -25.01 1.91
N GLY A 700 -5.31 -24.58 3.16
CA GLY A 700 -4.26 -25.06 4.06
C GLY A 700 -2.88 -24.48 3.80
N ILE A 701 -2.74 -23.42 2.97
CA ILE A 701 -1.41 -22.89 2.61
C ILE A 701 -0.67 -22.29 3.81
N GLU A 702 -1.42 -21.76 4.78
CA GLU A 702 -0.94 -21.21 6.04
C GLU A 702 -0.19 -22.24 6.91
N THR A 703 -0.53 -23.54 6.76
CA THR A 703 0.19 -24.62 7.45
C THR A 703 1.64 -24.78 6.98
N PHE A 704 2.01 -24.15 5.86
CA PHE A 704 3.35 -24.17 5.28
C PHE A 704 4.11 -22.84 5.46
N ALA A 705 3.64 -21.93 6.32
CA ALA A 705 4.27 -20.62 6.49
C ALA A 705 5.76 -20.69 6.87
N ASN A 706 6.14 -21.74 7.63
CA ASN A 706 7.52 -22.05 8.01
C ASN A 706 8.46 -22.34 6.82
N LEU A 707 7.93 -22.70 5.64
CA LEU A 707 8.76 -22.91 4.45
C LEU A 707 9.41 -21.61 3.99
N THR A 708 8.78 -20.45 4.22
CA THR A 708 9.28 -19.15 3.76
C THR A 708 10.68 -18.87 4.27
N ASP A 709 10.93 -19.07 5.56
CA ASP A 709 12.23 -18.82 6.18
C ASP A 709 13.28 -19.83 5.70
N ALA A 710 12.89 -21.10 5.55
CA ALA A 710 13.77 -22.13 5.02
C ALA A 710 14.18 -21.84 3.56
N VAL A 711 13.24 -21.42 2.71
CA VAL A 711 13.52 -20.99 1.33
C VAL A 711 14.45 -19.76 1.33
N ARG A 712 14.16 -18.75 2.15
CA ARG A 712 14.95 -17.52 2.25
C ARG A 712 16.38 -17.79 2.72
N SER A 713 16.60 -18.74 3.62
CA SER A 713 17.95 -19.14 4.03
C SER A 713 18.79 -19.72 2.88
N GLY A 714 18.13 -20.35 1.88
CA GLY A 714 18.77 -20.83 0.66
C GLY A 714 19.46 -19.73 -0.14
N ALA A 715 18.96 -18.49 -0.07
CA ALA A 715 19.52 -17.33 -0.76
C ALA A 715 20.92 -16.91 -0.26
N GLN A 716 21.38 -17.44 0.88
CA GLN A 716 22.73 -17.23 1.39
C GLN A 716 23.77 -18.13 0.69
N SER A 717 23.31 -19.16 -0.02
CA SER A 717 24.14 -20.20 -0.64
C SER A 717 23.92 -20.26 -2.14
N GLY A 718 24.86 -20.86 -2.86
CA GLY A 718 24.73 -21.11 -4.30
C GLY A 718 25.19 -19.99 -5.21
N ASN A 719 24.94 -20.17 -6.51
CA ASN A 719 25.33 -19.21 -7.54
C ASN A 719 24.36 -18.00 -7.57
N ALA A 720 24.70 -16.97 -8.36
CA ALA A 720 23.87 -15.75 -8.45
C ALA A 720 22.40 -16.04 -8.82
N PHE A 721 22.15 -17.02 -9.70
CA PHE A 721 20.80 -17.44 -10.08
C PHE A 721 20.05 -18.06 -8.90
N GLU A 722 20.65 -19.01 -8.21
CA GLU A 722 20.02 -19.67 -7.06
C GLU A 722 19.67 -18.67 -5.96
N ARG A 723 20.57 -17.72 -5.66
CA ARG A 723 20.31 -16.69 -4.64
C ARG A 723 19.09 -15.85 -4.97
N HIS A 724 18.99 -15.37 -6.22
CA HIS A 724 17.83 -14.62 -6.68
C HIS A 724 16.55 -15.49 -6.70
N PHE A 725 16.66 -16.72 -7.20
CA PHE A 725 15.56 -17.68 -7.28
C PHE A 725 14.95 -17.99 -5.91
N TYR A 726 15.77 -18.25 -4.90
CA TYR A 726 15.30 -18.49 -3.53
C TYR A 726 14.59 -17.26 -2.95
N HIS A 727 15.16 -16.06 -3.13
CA HIS A 727 14.54 -14.83 -2.65
C HIS A 727 13.18 -14.58 -3.31
N ASP A 728 13.12 -14.61 -4.64
CA ASP A 728 11.89 -14.43 -5.40
C ASP A 728 10.82 -15.49 -5.06
N LEU A 729 11.22 -16.75 -4.92
CA LEU A 729 10.30 -17.82 -4.53
C LEU A 729 9.74 -17.59 -3.12
N ALA A 730 10.57 -17.20 -2.15
CA ALA A 730 10.12 -16.90 -0.80
C ALA A 730 9.10 -15.75 -0.79
N ASP A 731 9.36 -14.67 -1.51
CA ASP A 731 8.47 -13.51 -1.58
C ASP A 731 7.13 -13.86 -2.25
N ARG A 732 7.16 -14.61 -3.37
CA ARG A 732 5.95 -15.11 -4.03
C ARG A 732 5.14 -16.03 -3.12
N PHE A 733 5.81 -16.88 -2.36
CA PHE A 733 5.16 -17.80 -1.43
C PHE A 733 4.52 -17.06 -0.24
N GLU A 734 5.25 -16.13 0.37
CA GLU A 734 4.76 -15.28 1.45
C GLU A 734 3.56 -14.44 1.00
N GLN A 735 3.64 -13.84 -0.19
CA GLN A 735 2.52 -13.09 -0.78
C GLN A 735 1.29 -13.99 -0.96
N ARG A 736 1.47 -15.23 -1.44
CA ARG A 736 0.36 -16.18 -1.60
C ARG A 736 -0.28 -16.57 -0.26
N ILE A 737 0.51 -16.72 0.81
CA ILE A 737 -0.01 -16.97 2.16
C ILE A 737 -0.82 -15.77 2.64
N ARG A 738 -0.29 -14.55 2.51
CA ARG A 738 -1.01 -13.32 2.90
C ARG A 738 -2.32 -13.17 2.13
N ASP A 739 -2.33 -13.51 0.86
CA ASP A 739 -3.54 -13.44 0.03
C ASP A 739 -4.57 -14.50 0.45
N ALA A 740 -4.12 -15.70 0.84
CA ALA A 740 -5.01 -16.73 1.36
C ALA A 740 -5.64 -16.32 2.72
N GLN A 741 -4.84 -15.78 3.63
CA GLN A 741 -5.31 -15.26 4.93
C GLN A 741 -6.31 -14.12 4.77
N LYS A 742 -6.10 -13.22 3.79
CA LYS A 742 -7.06 -12.16 3.46
C LYS A 742 -8.36 -12.69 2.89
N ASN A 743 -8.29 -13.75 2.08
CA ASN A 743 -9.46 -14.31 1.42
C ASN A 743 -10.36 -15.11 2.37
N GLU A 744 -9.87 -15.61 3.50
CA GLU A 744 -10.72 -16.21 4.54
C GLU A 744 -11.74 -15.21 5.12
N PHE A 745 -11.46 -13.90 5.06
CA PHE A 745 -12.38 -12.82 5.41
C PHE A 745 -12.97 -12.09 4.19
N GLY A 746 -12.72 -12.60 2.98
CA GLY A 746 -13.08 -11.98 1.71
C GLY A 746 -12.27 -10.71 1.37
N PHE A 747 -12.23 -10.34 0.09
CA PHE A 747 -11.59 -9.11 -0.40
C PHE A 747 -12.06 -7.84 0.34
N LEU A 748 -13.32 -7.82 0.78
CA LEU A 748 -13.90 -6.77 1.62
C LEU A 748 -13.36 -6.77 3.06
N GLY A 749 -13.05 -7.92 3.66
CA GLY A 749 -12.41 -8.00 4.98
C GLY A 749 -11.02 -7.39 4.98
N SER A 750 -10.22 -7.60 3.92
CA SER A 750 -8.93 -6.91 3.76
C SER A 750 -9.08 -5.40 3.54
N MET A 751 -10.16 -4.94 2.90
CA MET A 751 -10.42 -3.51 2.70
C MET A 751 -10.90 -2.85 4.00
N MET A 752 -11.80 -3.51 4.74
CA MET A 752 -12.26 -3.11 6.07
C MET A 752 -11.11 -3.04 7.07
N ASN A 753 -10.22 -4.04 7.09
CA ASN A 753 -9.02 -4.00 7.94
C ASN A 753 -8.10 -2.84 7.54
N ARG A 754 -7.92 -2.52 6.25
CA ARG A 754 -7.02 -1.42 5.84
C ARG A 754 -7.57 -0.01 6.11
N PHE A 755 -8.89 0.13 6.25
CA PHE A 755 -9.53 1.38 6.69
C PHE A 755 -9.90 1.37 8.18
N GLY A 756 -9.74 0.22 8.85
CA GLY A 756 -10.17 -0.07 10.21
C GLY A 756 -9.04 -0.24 11.23
N SER A 757 -7.88 -0.74 10.82
CA SER A 757 -6.88 -1.33 11.71
C SER A 757 -5.88 -0.36 12.34
N GLU A 758 -6.14 0.95 12.35
CA GLU A 758 -5.35 1.88 13.19
C GLU A 758 -5.93 2.02 14.61
N MET A 759 -7.03 1.33 14.95
CA MET A 759 -7.68 1.49 16.26
C MET A 759 -8.03 0.20 17.02
N ASP A 760 -7.53 -0.96 16.62
CA ASP A 760 -7.68 -2.21 17.40
C ASP A 760 -6.35 -2.98 17.51
N GLU A 761 -5.26 -2.27 17.79
CA GLU A 761 -4.33 -2.79 18.81
C GLU A 761 -4.98 -2.50 20.16
N SER A 762 -6.07 -3.20 20.47
CA SER A 762 -6.36 -3.45 21.88
C SER A 762 -5.15 -4.23 22.35
N ASP A 763 -4.27 -3.56 23.08
CA ASP A 763 -3.42 -4.21 24.06
C ASP A 763 -4.34 -5.15 24.83
N ASN A 764 -4.39 -6.42 24.42
CA ASN A 764 -4.74 -7.50 25.32
C ASN A 764 -3.58 -7.48 26.31
N GLU A 765 -3.66 -6.55 27.27
CA GLU A 765 -2.75 -6.42 28.38
C GLU A 765 -2.63 -7.81 28.96
N CYS A 766 -1.49 -8.45 28.68
CA CYS A 766 -1.20 -9.77 29.15
C CYS A 766 -1.23 -9.71 30.67
N ASP A 767 -2.24 -10.32 31.27
CA ASP A 767 -2.53 -10.21 32.70
C ASP A 767 -1.72 -11.24 33.53
N CYS A 768 -0.60 -11.72 32.98
CA CYS A 768 0.29 -12.63 33.69
C CYS A 768 1.15 -11.87 34.72
N GLU A 769 1.65 -12.61 35.72
CA GLU A 769 2.45 -12.06 36.83
C GLU A 769 3.64 -11.22 36.34
N ASP A 770 4.35 -11.68 35.31
CA ASP A 770 5.53 -10.98 34.80
C ASP A 770 5.17 -9.62 34.17
N CYS A 771 4.03 -9.53 33.47
CA CYS A 771 3.56 -8.30 32.85
C CYS A 771 2.92 -7.34 33.86
N ARG A 772 2.29 -7.83 34.93
CA ARG A 772 1.83 -7.00 36.06
C ARG A 772 3.00 -6.47 36.89
N ALA A 773 4.03 -7.28 37.12
CA ALA A 773 5.25 -6.86 37.80
C ALA A 773 6.01 -5.80 37.00
N ALA A 774 6.09 -5.95 35.68
CA ALA A 774 6.70 -4.95 34.79
C ALA A 774 5.92 -3.62 34.78
N ARG A 775 4.60 -3.65 35.02
CA ARG A 775 3.74 -2.45 35.16
C ARG A 775 3.71 -1.86 36.58
N GLY A 776 4.30 -2.53 37.56
CA GLY A 776 4.33 -2.08 38.96
C GLY A 776 2.99 -2.27 39.70
N GLU A 777 2.17 -3.20 39.23
CA GLU A 777 0.86 -3.55 39.84
C GLU A 777 0.97 -4.68 40.87
N LEU A 778 2.17 -5.24 41.07
CA LEU A 778 2.51 -6.28 42.04
C LEU A 778 3.56 -5.82 43.07
#